data_AF-A0A9P7H972-F1
#
_entry.id   AF-A0A9P7H972-F1
#
_cell.length_a   1.000
_cell.length_b   1.000
_cell.length_c   1.000
_cell.angle_alpha   90.00
_cell.angle_beta   90.00
_cell.angle_gamma   90.00
#
_symmetry.space_group_name_H-M   'P 1'
#
loop_
_entity.id
_entity.type
_entity.pdbx_description
1 polymer ?
#
loop_
_entity_poly.entity_id
_entity_poly.type
_entity_poly.pdbx_seq_one_letter_code
_entity_poly.pdbx_strand_id
1 'polypeptide(L)'
;MADDANEKRSDLIVNSSQNEALGQTKHVHDEKTPDLGSDNRPADETASFNEEGDAESVDSKDELKLSKGRCIALVCTVTGASFLNTLSSQSVVIILPQIGRALDVPDTRLQWVVSSYVLTFGCFLLLWGRIADIYGKRLIFILGSFWVTICCVVNAFIPSEIAFDLFRGLHGLGAAANVPTAIGILGTTFPPGKAKNYAFSAYAAGAPLGSVCGNLVSGLIAQWASWKWVFGALAIMAGMIAVAGIFCIPPPPPELRPARDNLRAKTAAIDWIGATLITCGLLALMFALTEGNIVGWTAPWIPTLIVVSFGIIVAFFFWQRYLEQKTTRPPLVKVSIFNNLRFTAVMLIMGLFFGGFNNYLIYATYYFQDYQGLSPLQTMLRFIPTGVCGFAVAFATAHLLGRIPTFFILALGHVAVCIAAVLYAVPIPPTTSYFAWGMWAMILSVVGADTAWPCLTLFTSHALPREDQAIGGALINASGMIGRAIALAIATAIQSSVMAKERGVDVQHVGSVKEWDAPSLKGLRAGAWTNFGILFLALALVVYTFRGMEIIGKIPDRPERPEGVMDEKMDIVLLGATGYTGRLCAAYMSHALPENITWAIAGRNKSKLEDLYKDLTLEKTKCTVHALDLTSDEDISQLAKSAHVIINTIGPYAPTCGTAVIRACAENGTDYVDCSSGEPAWMQDIIKTYDAVAQESGAKIIMTAGWAAVPADLSVYLAVLELRNRFSLPTREALVSLDEVRGSFSGGSLSSLSSLEPVDMAPFDLSPIPRTNPEIAKQGVLPAPNVFGVHNIHDMGALAESSHSLIETAVVGRSWGLYGGEGPDSLSPQGYGKNFFFSSRMKCSNSLSAWAFRTSLTLFGNVITKIPPLRYLLTRMFPPRTGPSEEARKGHYFKYRVVAIADEKEDKPAPRVEVKFEYDGDPYVFTGVALTEAAVTLLQGGTPAHRRGGILTPASLGEKFSERLKQPEAGIKIQVVVQGDELSR
;
A
#
# COMPACT_ATOMS: atom_id res chain seq x y z
N MET A 1 40.71 52.84 13.67
CA MET A 1 41.85 52.17 13.03
C MET A 1 41.25 51.14 12.10
N ALA A 2 40.77 51.58 10.93
CA ALA A 2 41.54 51.75 9.67
C ALA A 2 41.78 50.39 9.01
N ASP A 3 41.60 50.14 7.71
CA ASP A 3 40.99 50.80 6.54
C ASP A 3 41.12 49.75 5.39
N ASP A 4 40.28 49.83 4.35
CA ASP A 4 40.54 49.52 2.92
C ASP A 4 41.00 48.10 2.46
N ALA A 5 40.77 47.61 1.24
CA ALA A 5 40.14 48.02 -0.04
C ALA A 5 39.90 46.73 -0.86
N ASN A 6 38.78 46.51 -1.54
CA ASN A 6 38.35 46.88 -2.90
C ASN A 6 39.24 46.52 -4.13
N GLU A 7 38.63 45.71 -5.03
CA GLU A 7 38.71 45.63 -6.50
C GLU A 7 40.04 45.65 -7.30
N LYS A 8 40.17 44.70 -8.25
CA LYS A 8 40.44 45.01 -9.68
C LYS A 8 40.16 43.83 -10.64
N ARG A 9 39.65 44.21 -11.82
CA ARG A 9 39.20 43.43 -12.99
C ARG A 9 40.08 43.79 -14.20
N SER A 10 40.04 42.95 -15.25
CA SER A 10 40.46 43.17 -16.67
C SER A 10 41.98 42.96 -16.96
N ASP A 11 42.48 42.39 -18.06
CA ASP A 11 42.04 42.14 -19.45
C ASP A 11 42.88 41.01 -20.11
N LEU A 12 42.36 40.33 -21.15
CA LEU A 12 42.99 40.20 -22.49
C LEU A 12 42.30 39.16 -23.39
N ILE A 13 41.83 39.64 -24.54
CA ILE A 13 41.41 38.91 -25.76
C ILE A 13 42.49 39.15 -26.83
N VAL A 14 42.79 38.19 -27.72
CA VAL A 14 42.85 38.32 -29.20
C VAL A 14 43.39 37.04 -29.89
N ASN A 15 42.72 36.74 -31.02
CA ASN A 15 42.85 35.67 -32.04
C ASN A 15 44.20 35.52 -32.77
N SER A 16 44.44 34.34 -33.39
CA SER A 16 44.46 34.13 -34.87
C SER A 16 45.18 32.83 -35.35
N SER A 17 44.46 31.97 -36.13
CA SER A 17 44.79 31.37 -37.47
C SER A 17 46.10 30.54 -37.67
N GLN A 18 46.28 29.52 -38.52
CA GLN A 18 45.60 28.92 -39.70
C GLN A 18 46.40 27.65 -40.15
N ASN A 19 45.74 26.68 -40.81
CA ASN A 19 46.17 25.74 -41.91
C ASN A 19 45.34 24.44 -41.86
N GLU A 20 44.39 24.17 -42.77
CA GLU A 20 44.52 23.56 -44.13
C GLU A 20 45.18 22.16 -44.14
N ALA A 21 44.76 21.10 -44.85
CA ALA A 21 43.65 20.69 -45.74
C ALA A 21 43.78 19.13 -45.85
N LEU A 22 42.79 18.28 -46.15
CA LEU A 22 42.28 17.86 -47.48
C LEU A 22 41.62 16.47 -47.32
N GLY A 23 40.52 16.17 -48.03
CA GLY A 23 40.04 14.79 -48.20
C GLY A 23 38.53 14.62 -48.41
N GLN A 24 38.05 14.98 -49.60
CA GLN A 24 36.69 14.70 -50.09
C GLN A 24 36.50 13.20 -50.44
N THR A 25 35.26 12.69 -50.33
CA THR A 25 34.55 12.08 -51.47
C THR A 25 33.04 11.99 -51.21
N LYS A 26 32.28 12.55 -52.15
CA LYS A 26 30.83 12.38 -52.35
C LYS A 26 30.60 11.17 -53.25
N HIS A 27 29.44 10.53 -53.14
CA HIS A 27 28.69 10.13 -54.33
C HIS A 27 27.18 10.32 -54.11
N VAL A 28 26.59 11.08 -55.02
CA VAL A 28 25.16 11.25 -55.28
C VAL A 28 24.92 10.60 -56.65
N HIS A 29 23.77 9.95 -56.83
CA HIS A 29 23.13 9.87 -58.15
C HIS A 29 21.60 9.86 -57.98
N ASP A 30 20.99 10.97 -58.40
CA ASP A 30 19.64 11.03 -58.97
C ASP A 30 19.73 10.68 -60.46
N GLU A 31 18.69 10.01 -61.02
CA GLU A 31 17.83 10.55 -62.08
C GLU A 31 16.91 9.50 -62.76
N LYS A 32 15.66 9.97 -63.02
CA LYS A 32 14.81 9.75 -64.22
C LYS A 32 13.79 8.58 -64.32
N THR A 33 12.52 8.98 -64.23
CA THR A 33 11.28 8.51 -64.94
C THR A 33 11.40 8.66 -66.48
N PRO A 34 10.49 8.21 -67.40
CA PRO A 34 9.03 7.97 -67.27
C PRO A 34 8.31 6.85 -68.14
N ASP A 35 7.11 6.45 -67.69
CA ASP A 35 5.79 6.33 -68.37
C ASP A 35 5.42 5.33 -69.53
N LEU A 36 4.09 5.09 -69.62
CA LEU A 36 3.19 4.31 -70.53
C LEU A 36 2.63 3.02 -69.88
N GLY A 37 1.42 2.96 -69.30
CA GLY A 37 0.06 3.15 -69.88
C GLY A 37 -0.59 1.74 -70.04
N SER A 38 -1.83 1.40 -69.71
CA SER A 38 -3.11 2.07 -69.49
C SER A 38 -4.13 1.06 -68.90
N ASP A 39 -5.02 1.45 -67.97
CA ASP A 39 -6.48 1.38 -68.17
C ASP A 39 -7.31 1.90 -66.97
N ASN A 40 -8.16 2.89 -67.30
CA ASN A 40 -9.49 3.27 -66.80
C ASN A 40 -9.86 3.37 -65.29
N ARG A 41 -10.09 4.65 -64.90
CA ARG A 41 -10.80 5.26 -63.75
C ARG A 41 -12.36 5.15 -63.91
N PRO A 42 -13.25 5.60 -62.98
CA PRO A 42 -13.07 6.70 -61.99
C PRO A 42 -13.81 6.64 -60.61
N ALA A 43 -13.43 7.61 -59.73
CA ALA A 43 -14.23 8.39 -58.75
C ALA A 43 -14.98 7.64 -57.62
N ASP A 44 -15.17 8.12 -56.38
CA ASP A 44 -14.79 9.26 -55.54
C ASP A 44 -15.26 8.88 -54.10
N GLU A 45 -15.14 9.77 -53.12
CA GLU A 45 -15.80 9.76 -51.79
C GLU A 45 -15.03 9.18 -50.59
N THR A 46 -14.38 10.12 -49.91
CA THR A 46 -14.35 10.26 -48.45
C THR A 46 -15.71 10.01 -47.80
N ALA A 47 -15.81 8.98 -46.97
CA ALA A 47 -16.84 8.85 -45.95
C ALA A 47 -16.25 8.21 -44.68
N SER A 48 -16.10 9.05 -43.67
CA SER A 48 -16.03 8.69 -42.25
C SER A 48 -17.32 7.98 -41.84
N PHE A 49 -17.24 6.77 -41.30
CA PHE A 49 -18.25 6.26 -40.38
C PHE A 49 -17.61 5.37 -39.30
N ASN A 50 -17.98 5.74 -38.07
CA ASN A 50 -17.73 5.07 -36.80
C ASN A 50 -18.04 3.58 -36.83
N GLU A 51 -17.25 2.80 -36.11
CA GLU A 51 -17.80 1.80 -35.20
C GLU A 51 -16.95 1.72 -33.94
N GLU A 52 -17.63 1.98 -32.82
CA GLU A 52 -17.16 1.96 -31.45
C GLU A 52 -16.68 0.55 -31.07
N GLY A 53 -15.56 0.50 -30.35
CA GLY A 53 -15.04 -0.69 -29.71
C GLY A 53 -14.27 -0.28 -28.47
N ASP A 54 -15.03 0.02 -27.41
CA ASP A 54 -14.56 0.39 -26.08
C ASP A 54 -13.43 -0.52 -25.59
N ALA A 55 -12.23 0.05 -25.47
CA ALA A 55 -11.14 -0.54 -24.69
C ALA A 55 -11.02 0.24 -23.38
N GLU A 56 -11.77 -0.22 -22.37
CA GLU A 56 -11.72 0.27 -20.99
C GLU A 56 -10.29 0.18 -20.43
N SER A 57 -9.67 1.33 -20.14
CA SER A 57 -8.43 1.44 -19.39
C SER A 57 -8.73 1.29 -17.89
N VAL A 58 -8.41 0.12 -17.34
CA VAL A 58 -8.67 -0.26 -15.93
C VAL A 58 -7.73 0.48 -14.97
N ASP A 59 -8.36 1.36 -14.20
CA ASP A 59 -7.96 2.12 -13.01
C ASP A 59 -7.14 1.31 -11.98
N SER A 60 -6.08 1.89 -11.40
CA SER A 60 -5.25 1.22 -10.39
C SER A 60 -4.87 2.10 -9.19
N LYS A 61 -5.82 2.55 -8.36
CA LYS A 61 -5.55 2.94 -6.96
C LYS A 61 -6.69 2.54 -5.98
N ASP A 62 -6.81 1.24 -5.68
CA ASP A 62 -7.60 0.76 -4.52
C ASP A 62 -6.79 0.93 -3.22
N GLU A 63 -7.14 1.91 -2.38
CA GLU A 63 -6.86 1.87 -0.95
C GLU A 63 -7.80 0.88 -0.25
N LEU A 64 -7.29 0.17 0.77
CA LEU A 64 -7.98 -0.91 1.47
C LEU A 64 -9.33 -0.46 2.05
N LYS A 65 -10.43 -0.83 1.38
CA LYS A 65 -11.85 -0.69 1.81
C LYS A 65 -12.20 -1.49 3.09
N LEU A 66 -11.20 -2.00 3.82
CA LEU A 66 -11.35 -2.91 4.95
C LEU A 66 -10.81 -2.23 6.23
N SER A 67 -11.63 -2.16 7.28
CA SER A 67 -11.19 -1.77 8.63
C SER A 67 -9.95 -2.58 9.05
N LYS A 68 -9.05 -2.00 9.86
CA LYS A 68 -7.86 -2.69 10.40
C LYS A 68 -8.20 -4.06 11.01
N GLY A 69 -9.33 -4.18 11.72
CA GLY A 69 -9.81 -5.47 12.25
C GLY A 69 -10.19 -6.49 11.17
N ARG A 70 -10.78 -6.03 10.06
CA ARG A 70 -11.08 -6.89 8.89
C ARG A 70 -9.81 -7.25 8.12
N CYS A 71 -8.83 -6.35 8.01
CA CYS A 71 -7.53 -6.65 7.42
C CYS A 71 -6.79 -7.73 8.24
N ILE A 72 -6.79 -7.61 9.57
CA ILE A 72 -6.21 -8.64 10.45
C ILE A 72 -6.95 -9.96 10.29
N ALA A 73 -8.29 -9.96 10.31
CA ALA A 73 -9.09 -11.17 10.13
C ALA A 73 -8.85 -11.82 8.75
N LEU A 74 -8.71 -11.03 7.69
CA LEU A 74 -8.34 -11.49 6.36
C LEU A 74 -6.97 -12.16 6.39
N VAL A 75 -5.93 -11.46 6.86
CA VAL A 75 -4.57 -12.01 6.93
C VAL A 75 -4.55 -13.30 7.75
N CYS A 76 -5.19 -13.33 8.92
CA CYS A 76 -5.31 -14.54 9.73
C CYS A 76 -5.99 -15.69 8.98
N THR A 77 -7.03 -15.42 8.20
CA THR A 77 -7.75 -16.43 7.41
C THR A 77 -6.87 -17.02 6.31
N VAL A 78 -6.19 -16.19 5.52
CA VAL A 78 -5.31 -16.68 4.45
C VAL A 78 -4.02 -17.30 4.98
N THR A 79 -3.44 -16.77 6.07
CA THR A 79 -2.34 -17.42 6.80
C THR A 79 -2.76 -18.78 7.35
N GLY A 80 -4.03 -18.92 7.77
CA GLY A 80 -4.61 -20.19 8.20
C GLY A 80 -4.47 -21.29 7.15
N ALA A 81 -4.51 -20.97 5.85
CA ALA A 81 -4.29 -21.95 4.79
C ALA A 81 -2.84 -22.45 4.72
N SER A 82 -1.85 -21.55 4.85
CA SER A 82 -0.42 -21.89 4.91
C SER A 82 -0.11 -22.74 6.16
N PHE A 83 -0.69 -22.32 7.29
CA PHE A 83 -0.63 -23.05 8.55
C PHE A 83 -1.21 -24.45 8.43
N LEU A 84 -2.44 -24.58 7.93
CA LEU A 84 -3.14 -25.86 7.78
C LEU A 84 -2.41 -26.81 6.83
N ASN A 85 -1.87 -26.30 5.71
CA ASN A 85 -1.09 -27.11 4.76
C ASN A 85 0.14 -27.74 5.43
N THR A 86 0.88 -26.93 6.18
CA THR A 86 2.09 -27.42 6.86
C THR A 86 1.74 -28.31 8.05
N LEU A 87 0.73 -27.92 8.84
CA LEU A 87 0.17 -28.72 9.93
C LEU A 87 -0.30 -30.09 9.43
N SER A 88 -0.98 -30.17 8.30
CA SER A 88 -1.43 -31.44 7.73
C SER A 88 -0.26 -32.32 7.27
N SER A 89 0.79 -31.72 6.71
CA SER A 89 1.95 -32.47 6.26
C SER A 89 2.69 -33.07 7.47
N GLN A 90 2.92 -32.27 8.49
CA GLN A 90 3.74 -32.65 9.66
C GLN A 90 2.98 -33.51 10.66
N SER A 91 1.69 -33.26 10.89
CA SER A 91 0.88 -34.04 11.82
C SER A 91 0.79 -35.51 11.40
N VAL A 92 0.64 -35.78 10.10
CA VAL A 92 0.53 -37.16 9.61
C VAL A 92 1.83 -37.93 9.80
N VAL A 93 3.00 -37.28 9.70
CA VAL A 93 4.34 -37.90 9.94
C VAL A 93 4.40 -38.63 11.28
N ILE A 94 3.80 -38.06 12.33
CA ILE A 94 3.84 -38.63 13.68
C ILE A 94 2.92 -39.84 13.85
N ILE A 95 1.77 -39.84 13.17
CA ILE A 95 0.76 -40.92 13.29
C ILE A 95 0.91 -42.04 12.27
N LEU A 96 1.85 -41.97 11.32
CA LEU A 96 2.07 -43.05 10.34
C LEU A 96 2.13 -44.45 10.96
N PRO A 97 2.88 -44.69 12.06
CA PRO A 97 2.96 -46.05 12.63
C PRO A 97 1.62 -46.54 13.20
N GLN A 98 0.71 -45.63 13.57
CA GLN A 98 -0.63 -45.99 14.04
C GLN A 98 -1.57 -46.25 12.86
N ILE A 99 -1.45 -45.46 11.78
CA ILE A 99 -2.18 -45.69 10.52
C ILE A 99 -1.78 -47.05 9.94
N GLY A 100 -0.48 -47.38 9.91
CA GLY A 100 0.02 -48.66 9.41
C GLY A 100 -0.55 -49.86 10.14
N ARG A 101 -0.57 -49.81 11.48
CA ARG A 101 -1.18 -50.86 12.30
C ARG A 101 -2.71 -50.94 12.15
N ALA A 102 -3.38 -49.83 11.90
CA ALA A 102 -4.84 -49.80 11.76
C ALA A 102 -5.34 -50.26 10.39
N LEU A 103 -4.55 -50.04 9.34
CA LEU A 103 -4.88 -50.37 7.94
C LEU A 103 -4.08 -51.58 7.41
N ASP A 104 -3.25 -52.20 8.25
CA ASP A 104 -2.34 -53.30 7.91
C ASP A 104 -1.42 -52.99 6.71
N VAL A 105 -0.82 -51.79 6.75
CA VAL A 105 0.06 -51.29 5.68
C VAL A 105 1.52 -51.64 6.00
N PRO A 106 2.25 -52.29 5.07
CA PRO A 106 3.68 -52.53 5.20
C PRO A 106 4.48 -51.25 5.40
N ASP A 107 5.50 -51.28 6.27
CA ASP A 107 6.31 -50.11 6.61
C ASP A 107 6.98 -49.44 5.39
N THR A 108 7.29 -50.22 4.36
CA THR A 108 7.87 -49.72 3.10
C THR A 108 6.91 -48.85 2.29
N ARG A 109 5.59 -49.03 2.46
CA ARG A 109 4.54 -48.29 1.73
C ARG A 109 3.96 -47.15 2.55
N LEU A 110 4.19 -47.14 3.87
CA LEU A 110 3.69 -46.10 4.76
C LEU A 110 4.06 -44.67 4.32
N GLN A 111 5.30 -44.46 3.87
CA GLN A 111 5.75 -43.14 3.42
C GLN A 111 4.91 -42.57 2.28
N TRP A 112 4.28 -43.43 1.47
CA TRP A 112 3.40 -43.05 0.37
C TRP A 112 2.19 -42.22 0.84
N VAL A 113 1.73 -42.42 2.08
CA VAL A 113 0.65 -41.64 2.70
C VAL A 113 0.99 -40.15 2.80
N VAL A 114 2.26 -39.81 2.98
CA VAL A 114 2.74 -38.42 3.04
C VAL A 114 3.08 -37.92 1.64
N SER A 115 3.76 -38.75 0.84
CA SER A 115 4.18 -38.41 -0.51
C SER A 115 3.01 -38.13 -1.44
N SER A 116 1.91 -38.90 -1.37
CA SER A 116 0.72 -38.72 -2.20
C SER A 116 0.11 -37.32 -2.08
N TYR A 117 0.08 -36.76 -0.86
CA TYR A 117 -0.38 -35.40 -0.60
C TYR A 117 0.54 -34.34 -1.21
N VAL A 118 1.85 -34.45 -0.98
CA VAL A 118 2.84 -33.47 -1.47
C VAL A 118 2.92 -33.51 -3.00
N LEU A 119 2.79 -34.71 -3.58
CA LEU A 119 2.79 -34.94 -5.03
C LEU A 119 1.66 -34.19 -5.71
N THR A 120 0.41 -34.41 -5.29
CA THR A 120 -0.73 -33.70 -5.89
C THR A 120 -0.74 -32.22 -5.53
N PHE A 121 -0.30 -31.86 -4.32
CA PHE A 121 -0.15 -30.47 -3.92
C PHE A 121 0.76 -29.72 -4.90
N GLY A 122 1.94 -30.25 -5.22
CA GLY A 122 2.91 -29.60 -6.10
C GLY A 122 2.53 -29.57 -7.58
N CYS A 123 2.01 -30.68 -8.10
CA CYS A 123 1.76 -30.82 -9.55
C CYS A 123 0.57 -29.98 -10.03
N PHE A 124 -0.38 -29.67 -9.14
CA PHE A 124 -1.60 -28.95 -9.47
C PHE A 124 -1.57 -27.45 -9.12
N LEU A 125 -0.45 -26.93 -8.60
CA LEU A 125 -0.32 -25.51 -8.22
C LEU A 125 -0.60 -24.57 -9.40
N LEU A 126 0.03 -24.83 -10.55
CA LEU A 126 -0.07 -23.95 -11.72
C LEU A 126 -1.49 -23.95 -12.30
N LEU A 127 -2.12 -25.13 -12.35
CA LEU A 127 -3.50 -25.27 -12.81
C LEU A 127 -4.45 -24.47 -11.91
N TRP A 128 -4.42 -24.70 -10.60
CA TRP A 128 -5.31 -24.00 -9.68
C TRP A 128 -5.00 -22.52 -9.52
N GLY A 129 -3.73 -22.12 -9.64
CA GLY A 129 -3.32 -20.72 -9.70
C GLY A 129 -4.01 -19.98 -10.86
N ARG A 130 -3.99 -20.58 -12.07
CA ARG A 130 -4.67 -19.98 -13.22
C ARG A 130 -6.19 -20.00 -13.11
N ILE A 131 -6.77 -21.10 -12.62
CA ILE A 131 -8.22 -21.19 -12.37
C ILE A 131 -8.67 -20.12 -11.37
N ALA A 132 -7.88 -19.85 -10.33
CA ALA A 132 -8.15 -18.79 -9.35
C ALA A 132 -8.11 -17.39 -9.95
N ASP A 133 -7.18 -17.13 -10.87
CA ASP A 133 -7.10 -15.85 -11.58
C ASP A 133 -8.29 -15.64 -12.54
N ILE A 134 -8.84 -16.70 -13.15
CA ILE A 134 -9.98 -16.62 -14.10
C ILE A 134 -11.37 -16.64 -13.42
N TYR A 135 -11.61 -17.59 -12.52
CA TYR A 135 -12.91 -17.76 -11.85
C TYR A 135 -13.07 -16.89 -10.59
N GLY A 136 -11.99 -16.26 -10.15
CA GLY A 136 -11.98 -15.38 -9.00
C GLY A 136 -11.37 -16.05 -7.77
N LYS A 137 -10.39 -15.37 -7.18
CA LYS A 137 -9.57 -15.87 -6.07
C LYS A 137 -10.41 -16.22 -4.83
N ARG A 138 -11.43 -15.43 -4.49
CA ARG A 138 -12.32 -15.72 -3.35
C ARG A 138 -13.03 -17.07 -3.46
N LEU A 139 -13.60 -17.38 -4.63
CA LEU A 139 -14.39 -18.59 -4.83
C LEU A 139 -13.50 -19.84 -4.71
N ILE A 140 -12.35 -19.84 -5.39
CA ILE A 140 -11.44 -20.97 -5.40
C ILE A 140 -10.84 -21.23 -4.00
N PHE A 141 -10.54 -20.19 -3.23
CA PHE A 141 -10.06 -20.34 -1.85
C PHE A 141 -11.10 -21.00 -0.93
N ILE A 142 -12.38 -20.59 -1.04
CA ILE A 142 -13.45 -21.15 -0.21
C ILE A 142 -13.74 -22.60 -0.62
N LEU A 143 -13.84 -22.89 -1.92
CA LEU A 143 -14.08 -24.24 -2.43
C LEU A 143 -12.92 -25.18 -2.11
N GLY A 144 -11.68 -24.73 -2.26
CA GLY A 144 -10.49 -25.49 -1.88
C GLY A 144 -10.47 -25.83 -0.39
N SER A 145 -10.81 -24.87 0.48
CA SER A 145 -10.90 -25.08 1.93
C SER A 145 -12.03 -26.05 2.31
N PHE A 146 -13.18 -25.97 1.64
CA PHE A 146 -14.28 -26.92 1.82
C PHE A 146 -13.87 -28.33 1.36
N TRP A 147 -13.17 -28.43 0.24
CA TRP A 147 -12.65 -29.70 -0.29
C TRP A 147 -11.68 -30.35 0.67
N VAL A 148 -10.72 -29.59 1.22
CA VAL A 148 -9.81 -30.05 2.28
C VAL A 148 -10.59 -30.58 3.48
N THR A 149 -11.64 -29.87 3.92
CA THR A 149 -12.51 -30.30 5.02
C THR A 149 -13.12 -31.66 4.74
N ILE A 150 -13.73 -31.84 3.56
CA ILE A 150 -14.37 -33.09 3.16
C ILE A 150 -13.34 -34.24 3.10
N CYS A 151 -12.21 -34.03 2.44
CA CYS A 151 -11.18 -35.08 2.32
C CYS A 151 -10.61 -35.48 3.69
N CYS A 152 -10.43 -34.53 4.62
CA CYS A 152 -10.01 -34.83 5.99
C CYS A 152 -11.05 -35.67 6.74
N VAL A 153 -12.33 -35.30 6.67
CA VAL A 153 -13.40 -36.10 7.30
C VAL A 153 -13.43 -37.50 6.72
N VAL A 154 -13.42 -37.64 5.39
CA VAL A 154 -13.51 -38.95 4.73
C VAL A 154 -12.29 -39.83 5.07
N ASN A 155 -11.07 -39.29 5.03
CA ASN A 155 -9.85 -40.03 5.38
C ASN A 155 -9.91 -40.69 6.76
N ALA A 156 -10.55 -40.06 7.75
CA ALA A 156 -10.67 -40.62 9.09
C ALA A 156 -11.47 -41.95 9.15
N PHE A 157 -12.30 -42.23 8.15
CA PHE A 157 -13.19 -43.39 8.12
C PHE A 157 -12.85 -44.43 7.04
N ILE A 158 -11.87 -44.15 6.17
CA ILE A 158 -11.49 -45.10 5.12
C ILE A 158 -10.77 -46.31 5.73
N PRO A 159 -11.23 -47.55 5.45
CA PRO A 159 -10.61 -48.78 5.97
C PRO A 159 -9.61 -49.44 5.02
N SER A 160 -9.31 -48.84 3.86
CA SER A 160 -8.44 -49.40 2.82
C SER A 160 -7.27 -48.48 2.51
N GLU A 161 -6.05 -49.02 2.45
CA GLU A 161 -4.80 -48.31 2.10
C GLU A 161 -4.92 -47.50 0.80
N ILE A 162 -5.30 -48.17 -0.31
CA ILE A 162 -5.34 -47.54 -1.63
C ILE A 162 -6.35 -46.40 -1.66
N ALA A 163 -7.52 -46.61 -1.04
CA ALA A 163 -8.53 -45.57 -0.93
C ALA A 163 -8.04 -44.41 -0.04
N PHE A 164 -7.31 -44.72 1.03
CA PHE A 164 -6.74 -43.74 1.94
C PHE A 164 -5.71 -42.86 1.22
N ASP A 165 -4.79 -43.47 0.48
CA ASP A 165 -3.78 -42.76 -0.31
C ASP A 165 -4.41 -41.92 -1.42
N LEU A 166 -5.45 -42.43 -2.08
CA LEU A 166 -6.20 -41.67 -3.07
C LEU A 166 -6.81 -40.41 -2.45
N PHE A 167 -7.47 -40.52 -1.30
CA PHE A 167 -8.05 -39.36 -0.62
C PHE A 167 -6.99 -38.44 0.01
N ARG A 168 -5.80 -38.94 0.34
CA ARG A 168 -4.64 -38.10 0.70
C ARG A 168 -4.11 -37.32 -0.50
N GLY A 169 -4.12 -37.92 -1.69
CA GLY A 169 -3.88 -37.23 -2.95
C GLY A 169 -4.95 -36.17 -3.24
N LEU A 170 -6.24 -36.50 -3.10
CA LEU A 170 -7.33 -35.54 -3.27
C LEU A 170 -7.27 -34.39 -2.24
N HIS A 171 -6.79 -34.66 -1.03
CA HIS A 171 -6.55 -33.64 -0.02
C HIS A 171 -5.48 -32.65 -0.48
N GLY A 172 -4.38 -33.11 -1.09
CA GLY A 172 -3.34 -32.23 -1.66
C GLY A 172 -3.86 -31.33 -2.78
N LEU A 173 -4.86 -31.78 -3.55
CA LEU A 173 -5.51 -30.96 -4.59
C LEU A 173 -6.23 -29.73 -4.00
N GLY A 174 -6.88 -29.88 -2.85
CA GLY A 174 -7.50 -28.76 -2.14
C GLY A 174 -6.47 -27.77 -1.58
N ALA A 175 -5.33 -28.28 -1.09
CA ALA A 175 -4.22 -27.43 -0.68
C ALA A 175 -3.62 -26.65 -1.87
N ALA A 176 -3.52 -27.28 -3.04
CA ALA A 176 -3.07 -26.64 -4.28
C ALA A 176 -4.01 -25.54 -4.75
N ALA A 177 -5.32 -25.67 -4.46
CA ALA A 177 -6.29 -24.61 -4.69
C ALA A 177 -6.16 -23.45 -3.70
N ASN A 178 -5.82 -23.73 -2.44
CA ASN A 178 -5.78 -22.71 -1.38
C ASN A 178 -4.52 -21.84 -1.39
N VAL A 179 -3.34 -22.44 -1.44
CA VAL A 179 -2.04 -21.76 -1.25
C VAL A 179 -1.77 -20.66 -2.29
N PRO A 180 -1.78 -20.91 -3.61
CA PRO A 180 -1.53 -19.87 -4.61
C PRO A 180 -2.63 -18.80 -4.59
N THR A 181 -3.87 -19.20 -4.33
CA THR A 181 -5.00 -18.29 -4.22
C THR A 181 -4.86 -17.36 -3.01
N ALA A 182 -4.34 -17.86 -1.88
CA ALA A 182 -4.07 -17.05 -0.71
C ALA A 182 -3.06 -15.93 -1.00
N ILE A 183 -1.96 -16.28 -1.66
CA ILE A 183 -0.94 -15.31 -2.10
C ILE A 183 -1.57 -14.30 -3.08
N GLY A 184 -2.40 -14.78 -4.00
CA GLY A 184 -3.14 -13.93 -4.94
C GLY A 184 -4.08 -12.94 -4.23
N ILE A 185 -4.78 -13.36 -3.18
CA ILE A 185 -5.66 -12.50 -2.37
C ILE A 185 -4.83 -11.44 -1.65
N LEU A 186 -3.72 -11.82 -1.04
CA LEU A 186 -2.83 -10.86 -0.36
C LEU A 186 -2.22 -9.85 -1.34
N GLY A 187 -1.78 -10.32 -2.51
CA GLY A 187 -1.17 -9.49 -3.55
C GLY A 187 -2.13 -8.49 -4.19
N THR A 188 -3.43 -8.85 -4.28
CA THR A 188 -4.47 -7.98 -4.88
C THR A 188 -5.17 -7.09 -3.86
N THR A 189 -5.24 -7.51 -2.59
CA THR A 189 -5.96 -6.78 -1.54
C THR A 189 -5.10 -5.69 -0.91
N PHE A 190 -3.81 -5.96 -0.67
CA PHE A 190 -2.92 -5.01 -0.01
C PHE A 190 -2.08 -4.24 -1.05
N PRO A 191 -2.20 -2.90 -1.14
CA PRO A 191 -1.34 -2.09 -2.00
C PRO A 191 0.11 -2.08 -1.48
N PRO A 192 1.10 -1.73 -2.33
CA PRO A 192 2.50 -1.59 -1.94
C PRO A 192 2.66 -0.76 -0.65
N GLY A 193 3.42 -1.27 0.32
CA GLY A 193 3.71 -0.56 1.57
C GLY A 193 3.71 -1.45 2.81
N LYS A 194 3.66 -0.82 3.99
CA LYS A 194 3.79 -1.51 5.30
C LYS A 194 2.76 -2.64 5.47
N ALA A 195 1.50 -2.40 5.11
CA ALA A 195 0.43 -3.38 5.28
C ALA A 195 0.66 -4.66 4.46
N LYS A 196 1.12 -4.52 3.20
CA LYS A 196 1.47 -5.67 2.34
C LYS A 196 2.67 -6.44 2.89
N ASN A 197 3.70 -5.74 3.38
CA ASN A 197 4.88 -6.37 3.98
C ASN A 197 4.51 -7.21 5.22
N TYR A 198 3.67 -6.67 6.12
CA TYR A 198 3.17 -7.41 7.27
C TYR A 198 2.29 -8.59 6.86
N ALA A 199 1.42 -8.42 5.85
CA ALA A 199 0.54 -9.48 5.39
C ALA A 199 1.30 -10.69 4.80
N PHE A 200 2.29 -10.44 3.93
CA PHE A 200 3.12 -11.50 3.34
C PHE A 200 4.03 -12.17 4.38
N SER A 201 4.55 -11.40 5.34
CA SER A 201 5.36 -11.95 6.43
C SER A 201 4.53 -12.81 7.39
N ALA A 202 3.32 -12.36 7.74
CA ALA A 202 2.39 -13.14 8.55
C ALA A 202 1.96 -14.43 7.84
N TYR A 203 1.74 -14.39 6.53
CA TYR A 203 1.46 -15.58 5.74
C TYR A 203 2.62 -16.57 5.74
N ALA A 204 3.86 -16.09 5.58
CA ALA A 204 5.06 -16.90 5.65
C ALA A 204 5.23 -17.56 7.03
N ALA A 205 4.94 -16.82 8.11
CA ALA A 205 4.97 -17.35 9.48
C ALA A 205 3.98 -18.50 9.72
N GLY A 206 2.93 -18.63 8.89
CA GLY A 206 1.98 -19.74 8.98
C GLY A 206 2.64 -21.11 8.88
N ALA A 207 3.64 -21.28 8.01
CA ALA A 207 4.30 -22.56 7.80
C ALA A 207 5.11 -23.06 9.02
N PRO A 208 6.06 -22.30 9.60
CA PRO A 208 6.80 -22.75 10.79
C PRO A 208 5.87 -22.98 11.99
N LEU A 209 4.86 -22.12 12.20
CA LEU A 209 3.83 -22.35 13.23
C LEU A 209 3.09 -23.66 12.99
N GLY A 210 2.67 -23.91 11.75
CA GLY A 210 1.97 -25.13 11.36
C GLY A 210 2.82 -26.38 11.61
N SER A 211 4.13 -26.30 11.37
CA SER A 211 5.04 -27.41 11.65
C SER A 211 5.16 -27.71 13.15
N VAL A 212 5.38 -26.70 13.99
CA VAL A 212 5.51 -26.87 15.44
C VAL A 212 4.20 -27.37 16.04
N CYS A 213 3.09 -26.71 15.73
CA CYS A 213 1.77 -27.11 16.20
C CYS A 213 1.37 -28.48 15.67
N GLY A 214 1.74 -28.83 14.43
CA GLY A 214 1.40 -30.11 13.81
C GLY A 214 2.05 -31.26 14.55
N ASN A 215 3.32 -31.09 14.91
CA ASN A 215 4.04 -32.07 15.70
C ASN A 215 3.46 -32.22 17.12
N LEU A 216 3.18 -31.09 17.78
CA LEU A 216 2.67 -31.09 19.16
C LEU A 216 1.25 -31.68 19.25
N VAL A 217 0.33 -31.19 18.42
CA VAL A 217 -1.07 -31.62 18.40
C VAL A 217 -1.18 -33.09 18.00
N SER A 218 -0.44 -33.52 16.99
CA SER A 218 -0.45 -34.92 16.56
C SER A 218 0.13 -35.84 17.63
N GLY A 219 1.25 -35.47 18.27
CA GLY A 219 1.83 -36.25 19.35
C GLY A 219 0.90 -36.42 20.55
N LEU A 220 0.17 -35.37 20.94
CA LEU A 220 -0.82 -35.42 22.02
C LEU A 220 -2.04 -36.25 21.62
N ILE A 221 -2.62 -36.01 20.44
CA ILE A 221 -3.78 -36.78 19.98
C ILE A 221 -3.41 -38.26 19.82
N ALA A 222 -2.24 -38.58 19.30
CA ALA A 222 -1.78 -39.95 19.12
C ALA A 222 -1.59 -40.72 20.44
N GLN A 223 -1.30 -40.03 21.54
CA GLN A 223 -1.14 -40.63 22.87
C GLN A 223 -2.48 -40.82 23.60
N TRP A 224 -3.38 -39.84 23.51
CA TRP A 224 -4.59 -39.77 24.35
C TRP A 224 -5.90 -40.05 23.61
N ALA A 225 -5.86 -40.09 22.28
CA ALA A 225 -7.01 -40.29 21.41
C ALA A 225 -6.65 -41.18 20.20
N SER A 226 -7.63 -41.47 19.35
CA SER A 226 -7.40 -42.19 18.10
C SER A 226 -6.72 -41.28 17.06
N TRP A 227 -5.83 -41.83 16.24
CA TRP A 227 -5.22 -41.13 15.09
C TRP A 227 -6.25 -40.44 14.17
N LYS A 228 -7.48 -40.95 14.12
CA LYS A 228 -8.62 -40.37 13.39
C LYS A 228 -8.93 -38.94 13.81
N TRP A 229 -8.71 -38.60 15.09
CA TRP A 229 -8.94 -37.26 15.61
C TRP A 229 -7.94 -36.22 15.10
N VAL A 230 -6.77 -36.64 14.59
CA VAL A 230 -5.86 -35.72 13.88
C VAL A 230 -6.55 -35.20 12.62
N PHE A 231 -7.11 -36.11 11.81
CA PHE A 231 -7.89 -35.73 10.63
C PHE A 231 -9.17 -34.95 10.98
N GLY A 232 -9.82 -35.28 12.11
CA GLY A 232 -10.93 -34.51 12.66
C GLY A 232 -10.55 -33.07 13.01
N ALA A 233 -9.42 -32.86 13.69
CA ALA A 233 -8.91 -31.53 14.04
C ALA A 233 -8.53 -30.73 12.78
N LEU A 234 -7.90 -31.37 11.79
CA LEU A 234 -7.61 -30.77 10.49
C LEU A 234 -8.90 -30.36 9.77
N ALA A 235 -9.93 -31.20 9.80
CA ALA A 235 -11.23 -30.89 9.21
C ALA A 235 -11.92 -29.71 9.89
N ILE A 236 -11.96 -29.67 11.22
CA ILE A 236 -12.54 -28.55 11.98
C ILE A 236 -11.85 -27.24 11.61
N MET A 237 -10.52 -27.23 11.56
CA MET A 237 -9.74 -26.06 11.21
C MET A 237 -9.95 -25.63 9.76
N ALA A 238 -9.95 -26.56 8.82
CA ALA A 238 -10.26 -26.31 7.41
C ALA A 238 -11.67 -25.71 7.24
N GLY A 239 -12.64 -26.24 7.97
CA GLY A 239 -14.01 -25.75 7.99
C GLY A 239 -14.11 -24.33 8.56
N MET A 240 -13.40 -24.04 9.64
CA MET A 240 -13.31 -22.68 10.19
C MET A 240 -12.69 -21.70 9.21
N ILE A 241 -11.62 -22.09 8.49
CA ILE A 241 -10.98 -21.24 7.46
C ILE A 241 -11.94 -21.02 6.28
N ALA A 242 -12.68 -22.04 5.84
CA ALA A 242 -13.69 -21.91 4.81
C ALA A 242 -14.79 -20.91 5.22
N VAL A 243 -15.34 -21.05 6.43
CA VAL A 243 -16.37 -20.14 6.96
C VAL A 243 -15.84 -18.73 7.14
N ALA A 244 -14.65 -18.57 7.72
CA ALA A 244 -13.99 -17.27 7.87
C ALA A 244 -13.72 -16.63 6.50
N GLY A 245 -13.35 -17.41 5.49
CA GLY A 245 -13.16 -16.95 4.11
C GLY A 245 -14.43 -16.36 3.49
N ILE A 246 -15.61 -16.88 3.85
CA ILE A 246 -16.90 -16.32 3.40
C ILE A 246 -17.10 -14.90 3.95
N PHE A 247 -16.71 -14.63 5.20
CA PHE A 247 -16.96 -13.33 5.84
C PHE A 247 -15.80 -12.33 5.68
N CYS A 248 -14.55 -12.81 5.64
CA CYS A 248 -13.36 -11.98 5.68
C CYS A 248 -12.81 -11.60 4.30
N ILE A 249 -12.98 -12.46 3.29
CA ILE A 249 -12.50 -12.18 1.93
C ILE A 249 -13.55 -11.31 1.20
N PRO A 250 -13.21 -10.08 0.80
CA PRO A 250 -14.17 -9.19 0.14
C PRO A 250 -14.63 -9.76 -1.21
N PRO A 251 -15.89 -9.53 -1.62
CA PRO A 251 -16.34 -9.84 -2.97
C PRO A 251 -15.63 -8.91 -3.98
N PRO A 252 -15.35 -9.39 -5.20
CA PRO A 252 -14.85 -8.51 -6.25
C PRO A 252 -15.83 -7.36 -6.54
N PRO A 253 -15.35 -6.17 -6.93
CA PRO A 253 -16.19 -5.02 -7.29
C PRO A 253 -17.28 -5.36 -8.31
N PRO A 254 -18.43 -4.65 -8.30
CA PRO A 254 -19.55 -4.91 -9.22
C PRO A 254 -19.19 -4.77 -10.70
N GLU A 255 -18.26 -3.89 -11.06
CA GLU A 255 -17.78 -3.69 -12.44
C GLU A 255 -17.00 -4.91 -12.97
N LEU A 256 -16.39 -5.71 -12.08
CA LEU A 256 -15.72 -6.98 -12.41
C LEU A 256 -16.66 -8.19 -12.33
N ARG A 257 -17.96 -7.98 -12.21
CA ARG A 257 -18.91 -9.02 -12.60
C ARG A 257 -19.00 -8.94 -14.12
N PRO A 258 -18.32 -9.81 -14.89
CA PRO A 258 -18.80 -10.03 -16.24
C PRO A 258 -20.27 -10.41 -16.08
N ALA A 259 -21.12 -9.76 -16.89
CA ALA A 259 -22.48 -10.19 -17.08
C ALA A 259 -22.49 -11.72 -17.15
N ARG A 260 -23.54 -12.32 -16.61
CA ARG A 260 -23.71 -13.77 -16.37
C ARG A 260 -23.61 -14.63 -17.66
N ASP A 261 -23.20 -14.05 -18.77
CA ASP A 261 -23.12 -14.63 -20.09
C ASP A 261 -21.71 -15.14 -20.39
N ASN A 262 -21.69 -16.42 -20.73
CA ASN A 262 -20.59 -17.25 -21.22
C ASN A 262 -19.58 -17.76 -20.17
N LEU A 263 -20.08 -18.58 -19.22
CA LEU A 263 -19.27 -19.60 -18.54
C LEU A 263 -18.41 -20.40 -19.55
N ARG A 264 -18.95 -20.66 -20.75
CA ARG A 264 -18.22 -21.26 -21.89
C ARG A 264 -17.01 -20.44 -22.34
N ALA A 265 -17.08 -19.12 -22.38
CA ALA A 265 -15.94 -18.27 -22.76
C ALA A 265 -14.85 -18.28 -21.69
N LYS A 266 -15.23 -18.28 -20.40
CA LYS A 266 -14.28 -18.44 -19.29
C LYS A 266 -13.59 -19.80 -19.30
N THR A 267 -14.36 -20.88 -19.51
CA THR A 267 -13.80 -22.24 -19.61
C THR A 267 -12.92 -22.40 -20.86
N ALA A 268 -13.26 -21.70 -21.96
CA ALA A 268 -12.46 -21.68 -23.19
C ALA A 268 -11.18 -20.83 -23.07
N ALA A 269 -11.13 -19.88 -22.14
CA ALA A 269 -9.94 -19.10 -21.82
C ALA A 269 -8.91 -19.88 -20.99
N ILE A 270 -9.27 -21.05 -20.46
CA ILE A 270 -8.31 -21.95 -19.80
C ILE A 270 -7.58 -22.76 -20.86
N ASP A 271 -6.25 -22.69 -20.82
CA ASP A 271 -5.38 -23.57 -21.58
C ASP A 271 -5.35 -24.98 -20.97
N TRP A 272 -6.38 -25.77 -21.27
CA TRP A 272 -6.49 -27.16 -20.81
C TRP A 272 -5.35 -28.05 -21.33
N ILE A 273 -4.87 -27.79 -22.55
CA ILE A 273 -3.77 -28.57 -23.13
C ILE A 273 -2.48 -28.30 -22.36
N GLY A 274 -2.12 -27.02 -22.15
CA GLY A 274 -0.96 -26.65 -21.37
C GLY A 274 -1.08 -27.10 -19.91
N ALA A 275 -2.26 -26.97 -19.30
CA ALA A 275 -2.54 -27.47 -17.97
C ALA A 275 -2.29 -28.99 -17.85
N THR A 276 -2.80 -29.78 -18.79
CA THR A 276 -2.57 -31.23 -18.82
C THR A 276 -1.09 -31.55 -19.03
N LEU A 277 -0.42 -30.90 -19.97
CA LEU A 277 1.00 -31.11 -20.23
C LEU A 277 1.84 -30.84 -18.98
N ILE A 278 1.70 -29.67 -18.35
CA ILE A 278 2.52 -29.36 -17.17
C ILE A 278 2.17 -30.23 -15.97
N THR A 279 0.88 -30.53 -15.74
CA THR A 279 0.45 -31.36 -14.62
C THR A 279 0.96 -32.80 -14.78
N CYS A 280 0.79 -33.40 -15.97
CA CYS A 280 1.30 -34.75 -16.25
C CYS A 280 2.83 -34.81 -16.24
N GLY A 281 3.49 -33.78 -16.78
CA GLY A 281 4.95 -33.67 -16.79
C GLY A 281 5.52 -33.58 -15.37
N LEU A 282 4.97 -32.69 -14.53
CA LEU A 282 5.39 -32.57 -13.14
C LEU A 282 5.02 -33.80 -12.31
N LEU A 283 3.84 -34.40 -12.53
CA LEU A 283 3.41 -35.61 -11.84
C LEU A 283 4.37 -36.76 -12.13
N ALA A 284 4.70 -36.98 -13.41
CA ALA A 284 5.68 -37.99 -13.79
C ALA A 284 7.04 -37.70 -13.16
N LEU A 285 7.56 -36.48 -13.30
CA LEU A 285 8.87 -36.11 -12.75
C LEU A 285 8.93 -36.32 -11.23
N MET A 286 7.96 -35.79 -10.49
CA MET A 286 7.90 -35.90 -9.03
C MET A 286 7.68 -37.34 -8.57
N PHE A 287 6.87 -38.12 -9.28
CA PHE A 287 6.68 -39.54 -9.02
C PHE A 287 7.99 -40.32 -9.18
N ALA A 288 8.70 -40.15 -10.30
CA ALA A 288 9.98 -40.80 -10.54
C ALA A 288 11.05 -40.40 -9.52
N LEU A 289 11.14 -39.12 -9.13
CA LEU A 289 12.10 -38.67 -8.13
C LEU A 289 11.79 -39.19 -6.72
N THR A 290 10.50 -39.39 -6.40
CA THR A 290 10.07 -39.93 -5.11
C THR A 290 10.35 -41.43 -5.04
N GLU A 291 9.86 -42.19 -6.02
CA GLU A 291 10.02 -43.64 -6.06
C GLU A 291 11.47 -44.07 -6.38
N GLY A 292 12.25 -43.22 -7.07
CA GLY A 292 13.68 -43.44 -7.31
C GLY A 292 14.48 -43.67 -6.03
N ASN A 293 14.10 -43.02 -4.94
CA ASN A 293 14.74 -43.20 -3.64
C ASN A 293 14.30 -44.48 -2.90
N ILE A 294 13.17 -45.09 -3.29
CA ILE A 294 12.59 -46.27 -2.62
C ILE A 294 12.94 -47.54 -3.39
N VAL A 295 12.58 -47.59 -4.68
CA VAL A 295 12.73 -48.74 -5.57
C VAL A 295 14.15 -48.81 -6.16
N GLY A 296 14.85 -47.68 -6.18
CA GLY A 296 16.22 -47.56 -6.68
C GLY A 296 16.30 -47.07 -8.13
N TRP A 297 17.31 -46.24 -8.39
CA TRP A 297 17.51 -45.51 -9.65
C TRP A 297 17.79 -46.38 -10.88
N THR A 298 18.13 -47.66 -10.71
CA THR A 298 18.43 -48.59 -11.81
C THR A 298 17.20 -49.25 -12.39
N ALA A 299 16.02 -49.10 -11.77
CA ALA A 299 14.79 -49.65 -12.32
C ALA A 299 14.49 -48.97 -13.68
N PRO A 300 14.35 -49.72 -14.80
CA PRO A 300 14.29 -49.14 -16.15
C PRO A 300 13.18 -48.11 -16.36
N TRP A 301 12.08 -48.23 -15.62
CA TRP A 301 10.95 -47.32 -15.71
C TRP A 301 11.24 -45.94 -15.11
N ILE A 302 12.18 -45.80 -14.14
CA ILE A 302 12.48 -44.51 -13.49
C ILE A 302 13.21 -43.55 -14.44
N PRO A 303 14.36 -43.89 -15.04
CA PRO A 303 15.01 -43.02 -16.03
C PRO A 303 14.12 -42.74 -17.24
N THR A 304 13.35 -43.74 -17.71
CA THR A 304 12.41 -43.57 -18.82
C THR A 304 11.36 -42.51 -18.49
N LEU A 305 10.78 -42.57 -17.30
CA LEU A 305 9.75 -41.63 -16.86
C LEU A 305 10.32 -40.22 -16.64
N ILE A 306 11.58 -40.10 -16.18
CA ILE A 306 12.30 -38.83 -16.11
C ILE A 306 12.48 -38.22 -17.52
N VAL A 307 13.01 -38.98 -18.48
CA VAL A 307 13.22 -38.49 -19.85
C VAL A 307 11.90 -38.07 -20.51
N VAL A 308 10.86 -38.89 -20.36
CA VAL A 308 9.51 -38.57 -20.86
C VAL A 308 8.96 -37.32 -20.19
N SER A 309 9.13 -37.16 -18.87
CA SER A 309 8.67 -35.99 -18.14
C SER A 309 9.34 -34.69 -18.63
N PHE A 310 10.65 -34.72 -18.88
CA PHE A 310 11.37 -33.60 -19.48
C PHE A 310 10.86 -33.29 -20.89
N GLY A 311 10.61 -34.32 -21.71
CA GLY A 311 9.99 -34.15 -23.03
C GLY A 311 8.63 -33.45 -22.96
N ILE A 312 7.77 -33.83 -22.01
CA ILE A 312 6.46 -33.21 -21.80
C ILE A 312 6.59 -31.75 -21.32
N ILE A 313 7.52 -31.46 -20.39
CA ILE A 313 7.76 -30.09 -19.90
C ILE A 313 8.31 -29.19 -21.02
N VAL A 314 9.19 -29.72 -21.88
CA VAL A 314 9.69 -29.01 -23.07
C VAL A 314 8.56 -28.77 -24.07
N ALA A 315 7.70 -29.76 -24.31
CA ALA A 315 6.51 -29.59 -25.15
C ALA A 315 5.56 -28.51 -24.59
N PHE A 316 5.37 -28.48 -23.26
CA PHE A 316 4.62 -27.41 -22.59
C PHE A 316 5.22 -26.03 -22.86
N PHE A 317 6.54 -25.87 -22.76
CA PHE A 317 7.20 -24.59 -23.03
C PHE A 317 6.96 -24.11 -24.48
N PHE A 318 7.12 -25.00 -25.47
CA PHE A 318 6.82 -24.66 -26.87
C PHE A 318 5.35 -24.35 -27.10
N TRP A 319 4.44 -25.07 -26.43
CA TRP A 319 3.00 -24.82 -26.49
C TRP A 319 2.62 -23.45 -25.91
N GLN A 320 3.16 -23.09 -24.73
CA GLN A 320 2.93 -21.77 -24.13
C GLN A 320 3.45 -20.64 -25.03
N ARG A 321 4.66 -20.81 -25.59
CA ARG A 321 5.24 -19.84 -26.53
C ARG A 321 4.42 -19.71 -27.81
N TYR A 322 3.89 -20.83 -28.33
CA TYR A 322 3.00 -20.83 -29.49
C TYR A 322 1.71 -20.07 -29.21
N LEU A 323 1.07 -20.32 -28.07
CA LEU A 323 -0.14 -19.62 -27.63
C LEU A 323 0.10 -18.12 -27.50
N GLU A 324 1.22 -17.72 -26.88
CA GLU A 324 1.58 -16.33 -26.66
C GLU A 324 1.85 -15.55 -27.97
N GLN A 325 2.42 -16.20 -28.99
CA GLN A 325 2.82 -15.53 -30.24
C GLN A 325 1.80 -15.61 -31.37
N LYS A 326 0.99 -16.67 -31.43
CA LYS A 326 0.17 -16.99 -32.61
C LYS A 326 -1.32 -17.06 -32.35
N THR A 327 -1.77 -16.91 -31.10
CA THR A 327 -3.19 -17.05 -30.75
C THR A 327 -3.63 -15.92 -29.83
N THR A 328 -4.92 -15.55 -29.89
CA THR A 328 -5.55 -14.58 -29.00
C THR A 328 -5.99 -15.18 -27.65
N ARG A 329 -5.71 -16.48 -27.41
CA ARG A 329 -6.07 -17.17 -26.16
C ARG A 329 -5.00 -16.92 -25.10
N PRO A 330 -5.38 -16.62 -23.85
CA PRO A 330 -4.39 -16.34 -22.82
C PRO A 330 -3.66 -17.63 -22.40
N PRO A 331 -2.31 -17.64 -22.38
CA PRO A 331 -1.53 -18.81 -21.96
C PRO A 331 -1.72 -19.11 -20.46
N LEU A 332 -1.38 -20.33 -20.04
CA LEU A 332 -1.34 -20.72 -18.63
C LEU A 332 -0.27 -19.92 -17.87
N VAL A 333 0.91 -19.79 -18.48
CA VAL A 333 2.04 -18.98 -18.00
C VAL A 333 2.64 -18.26 -19.20
N LYS A 334 2.68 -16.92 -19.16
CA LYS A 334 3.33 -16.11 -20.20
C LYS A 334 4.84 -16.36 -20.16
N VAL A 335 5.42 -16.86 -21.25
CA VAL A 335 6.85 -17.20 -21.33
C VAL A 335 7.70 -15.92 -21.32
N SER A 336 7.16 -14.81 -21.82
CA SER A 336 7.79 -13.49 -21.77
C SER A 336 8.16 -13.02 -20.36
N ILE A 337 7.48 -13.48 -19.30
CA ILE A 337 7.80 -13.10 -17.91
C ILE A 337 9.22 -13.55 -17.54
N PHE A 338 9.67 -14.69 -18.07
CA PHE A 338 11.01 -15.22 -17.82
C PHE A 338 12.12 -14.49 -18.59
N ASN A 339 11.79 -13.59 -19.52
CA ASN A 339 12.80 -12.71 -20.13
C ASN A 339 13.35 -11.70 -19.12
N ASN A 340 12.61 -11.41 -18.04
CA ASN A 340 13.12 -10.60 -16.95
C ASN A 340 14.10 -11.41 -16.10
N LEU A 341 15.39 -11.06 -16.19
CA LEU A 341 16.48 -11.74 -15.48
C LEU A 341 16.19 -11.88 -13.97
N ARG A 342 15.62 -10.86 -13.34
CA ARG A 342 15.33 -10.88 -11.90
C ARG A 342 14.20 -11.85 -11.56
N PHE A 343 13.16 -11.91 -12.38
CA PHE A 343 12.06 -12.86 -12.17
C PHE A 343 12.53 -14.31 -12.29
N THR A 344 13.32 -14.61 -13.32
CA THR A 344 13.90 -15.95 -13.52
C THR A 344 14.87 -16.30 -12.39
N ALA A 345 15.69 -15.35 -11.94
CA ALA A 345 16.57 -15.54 -10.80
C ALA A 345 15.82 -15.89 -9.52
N VAL A 346 14.67 -15.27 -9.24
CA VAL A 346 13.84 -15.58 -8.07
C VAL A 346 13.36 -17.03 -8.09
N MET A 347 12.90 -17.53 -9.24
CA MET A 347 12.46 -18.92 -9.35
C MET A 347 13.60 -19.91 -9.12
N LEU A 348 14.79 -19.62 -9.65
CA LEU A 348 15.99 -20.43 -9.45
C LEU A 348 16.48 -20.38 -8.00
N ILE A 349 16.55 -19.19 -7.39
CA ILE A 349 16.94 -19.02 -5.99
C ILE A 349 15.96 -19.77 -5.09
N MET A 350 14.65 -19.66 -5.35
CA MET A 350 13.63 -20.37 -4.59
C MET A 350 13.82 -21.88 -4.63
N GLY A 351 14.05 -22.45 -5.82
CA GLY A 351 14.29 -23.87 -5.99
C GLY A 351 15.58 -24.35 -5.31
N LEU A 352 16.71 -23.66 -5.54
CA LEU A 352 17.99 -24.01 -4.94
C LEU A 352 17.97 -23.87 -3.41
N PHE A 353 17.42 -22.75 -2.91
CA PHE A 353 17.35 -22.48 -1.48
C PHE A 353 16.48 -23.52 -0.76
N PHE A 354 15.25 -23.78 -1.22
CA PHE A 354 14.38 -24.77 -0.57
C PHE A 354 14.82 -26.20 -0.81
N GLY A 355 15.50 -26.48 -1.93
CA GLY A 355 16.22 -27.72 -2.17
C GLY A 355 17.25 -27.96 -1.08
N GLY A 356 18.15 -27.01 -0.87
CA GLY A 356 19.21 -27.15 0.12
C GLY A 356 18.72 -27.10 1.58
N PHE A 357 17.77 -26.22 1.89
CA PHE A 357 17.21 -26.12 3.23
C PHE A 357 16.46 -27.40 3.64
N ASN A 358 15.66 -27.99 2.74
CA ASN A 358 14.97 -29.24 3.05
C ASN A 358 15.95 -30.40 3.22
N ASN A 359 16.96 -30.47 2.35
CA ASN A 359 17.99 -31.49 2.42
C ASN A 359 18.82 -31.38 3.72
N TYR A 360 19.13 -30.16 4.17
CA TYR A 360 19.74 -29.92 5.48
C TYR A 360 18.96 -30.60 6.62
N LEU A 361 17.63 -30.41 6.67
CA LEU A 361 16.78 -30.96 7.74
C LEU A 361 16.73 -32.49 7.70
N ILE A 362 16.68 -33.07 6.50
CA ILE A 362 16.71 -34.54 6.31
C ILE A 362 18.04 -35.10 6.82
N TYR A 363 19.17 -34.52 6.42
CA TYR A 363 20.49 -35.00 6.83
C TYR A 363 20.77 -34.77 8.31
N ALA A 364 20.26 -33.70 8.90
CA ALA A 364 20.29 -33.52 10.35
C ALA A 364 19.50 -34.62 11.07
N THR A 365 18.38 -35.07 10.48
CA THR A 365 17.60 -36.19 11.02
C THR A 365 18.38 -37.49 10.92
N TYR A 366 18.99 -37.80 9.77
CA TYR A 366 19.85 -38.99 9.60
C TYR A 366 21.05 -38.97 10.56
N TYR A 367 21.62 -37.79 10.82
CA TYR A 367 22.71 -37.66 11.77
C TYR A 367 22.29 -37.98 13.21
N PHE A 368 21.13 -37.48 13.67
CA PHE A 368 20.67 -37.70 15.03
C PHE A 368 20.02 -39.06 15.25
N GLN A 369 19.14 -39.51 14.36
CA GLN A 369 18.41 -40.77 14.52
C GLN A 369 19.24 -41.96 14.05
N ASP A 370 19.70 -41.95 12.79
CA ASP A 370 20.31 -43.15 12.21
C ASP A 370 21.79 -43.31 12.60
N TYR A 371 22.55 -42.22 12.71
CA TYR A 371 23.98 -42.29 13.06
C TYR A 371 24.23 -42.26 14.58
N GLN A 372 23.61 -41.34 15.33
CA GLN A 372 23.78 -41.26 16.79
C GLN A 372 22.88 -42.25 17.56
N GLY A 373 21.90 -42.88 16.91
CA GLY A 373 20.95 -43.80 17.56
C GLY A 373 19.98 -43.11 18.53
N LEU A 374 19.77 -41.79 18.38
CA LEU A 374 18.87 -41.05 19.28
C LEU A 374 17.42 -41.38 18.97
N SER A 375 16.59 -41.40 20.01
CA SER A 375 15.16 -41.64 19.81
C SER A 375 14.50 -40.50 19.02
N PRO A 376 13.36 -40.77 18.33
CA PRO A 376 12.60 -39.73 17.63
C PRO A 376 12.23 -38.55 18.53
N LEU A 377 11.91 -38.81 19.81
CA LEU A 377 11.61 -37.79 20.81
C LEU A 377 12.84 -36.90 21.10
N GLN A 378 14.01 -37.50 21.27
CA GLN A 378 15.26 -36.78 21.51
C GLN A 378 15.69 -35.93 20.31
N THR A 379 15.38 -36.39 19.09
CA THR A 379 15.62 -35.62 17.86
C THR A 379 14.67 -34.45 17.75
N MET A 380 13.38 -34.65 18.08
CA MET A 380 12.40 -33.56 18.13
C MET A 380 12.82 -32.46 19.10
N LEU A 381 13.30 -32.80 20.31
CA LEU A 381 13.79 -31.82 21.29
C LEU A 381 14.94 -30.96 20.74
N ARG A 382 15.82 -31.55 19.93
CA ARG A 382 16.92 -30.84 19.26
C ARG A 382 16.44 -29.97 18.10
N PHE A 383 15.25 -30.23 17.55
CA PHE A 383 14.68 -29.41 16.48
C PHE A 383 13.86 -28.23 17.02
N ILE A 384 13.50 -28.19 18.31
CA ILE A 384 12.75 -27.07 18.91
C ILE A 384 13.34 -25.68 18.61
N PRO A 385 14.67 -25.46 18.66
CA PRO A 385 15.25 -24.16 18.34
C PRO A 385 14.89 -23.66 16.93
N THR A 386 14.67 -24.56 15.97
CA THR A 386 14.26 -24.20 14.60
C THR A 386 12.91 -23.47 14.61
N GLY A 387 11.91 -24.00 15.34
CA GLY A 387 10.58 -23.41 15.41
C GLY A 387 10.52 -22.09 16.19
N VAL A 388 11.23 -22.02 17.32
CA VAL A 388 11.28 -20.81 18.16
C VAL A 388 12.02 -19.67 17.44
N CYS A 389 13.17 -19.98 16.83
CA CYS A 389 13.92 -19.00 16.07
C CYS A 389 13.15 -18.54 14.83
N GLY A 390 12.51 -19.47 14.11
CA GLY A 390 11.73 -19.12 12.93
C GLY A 390 10.60 -18.15 13.20
N PHE A 391 9.87 -18.36 14.30
CA PHE A 391 8.88 -17.40 14.76
C PHE A 391 9.46 -15.99 14.98
N ALA A 392 10.58 -15.91 15.72
CA ALA A 392 11.23 -14.63 16.00
C ALA A 392 11.75 -13.94 14.72
N VAL A 393 12.34 -14.72 13.81
CA VAL A 393 12.85 -14.24 12.52
C VAL A 393 11.71 -13.75 11.63
N ALA A 394 10.59 -14.45 11.56
CA ALA A 394 9.44 -14.02 10.76
C ALA A 394 8.92 -12.64 11.20
N PHE A 395 8.86 -12.39 12.52
CA PHE A 395 8.52 -11.07 13.07
C PHE A 395 9.58 -10.01 12.76
N ALA A 396 10.86 -10.35 12.91
CA ALA A 396 11.96 -9.45 12.59
C ALA A 396 11.96 -9.05 11.11
N THR A 397 11.81 -10.03 10.21
CA THR A 397 11.74 -9.83 8.75
C THR A 397 10.59 -8.90 8.37
N ALA A 398 9.42 -9.04 9.00
CA ALA A 398 8.27 -8.15 8.77
C ALA A 398 8.60 -6.68 9.04
N HIS A 399 9.44 -6.43 10.06
CA HIS A 399 9.87 -5.08 10.43
C HIS A 399 11.02 -4.56 9.55
N LEU A 400 11.93 -5.46 9.15
CA LEU A 400 13.12 -5.14 8.35
C LEU A 400 12.78 -4.85 6.88
N LEU A 401 11.78 -5.54 6.31
CA LEU A 401 11.34 -5.38 4.91
C LEU A 401 11.01 -3.93 4.52
N GLY A 402 10.55 -3.11 5.47
CA GLY A 402 10.23 -1.69 5.24
C GLY A 402 11.35 -0.71 5.56
N ARG A 403 12.52 -1.18 6.04
CA ARG A 403 13.61 -0.31 6.53
C ARG A 403 14.96 -0.57 5.86
N ILE A 404 15.21 -1.80 5.42
CA ILE A 404 16.51 -2.21 4.86
C ILE A 404 16.28 -2.73 3.44
N PRO A 405 17.19 -2.46 2.49
CA PRO A 405 17.13 -3.03 1.16
C PRO A 405 17.04 -4.56 1.22
N THR A 406 16.12 -5.14 0.45
CA THR A 406 15.82 -6.58 0.48
C THR A 406 17.02 -7.44 0.13
N PHE A 407 17.97 -6.88 -0.64
CA PHE A 407 19.26 -7.50 -0.90
C PHE A 407 19.99 -7.94 0.38
N PHE A 408 20.12 -7.06 1.38
CA PHE A 408 20.84 -7.38 2.61
C PHE A 408 20.13 -8.45 3.44
N ILE A 409 18.80 -8.42 3.45
CA ILE A 409 17.97 -9.40 4.16
C ILE A 409 18.14 -10.78 3.52
N LEU A 410 18.03 -10.87 2.18
CA LEU A 410 18.23 -12.10 1.42
C LEU A 410 19.66 -12.63 1.57
N ALA A 411 20.68 -11.77 1.42
CA ALA A 411 22.08 -12.17 1.51
C ALA A 411 22.43 -12.70 2.91
N LEU A 412 22.02 -11.99 3.97
CA LEU A 412 22.25 -12.42 5.35
C LEU A 412 21.56 -13.77 5.65
N GLY A 413 20.32 -13.93 5.19
CA GLY A 413 19.58 -15.18 5.33
C GLY A 413 20.28 -16.37 4.64
N HIS A 414 20.77 -16.17 3.41
CA HIS A 414 21.50 -17.20 2.67
C HIS A 414 22.85 -17.53 3.31
N VAL A 415 23.58 -16.52 3.80
CA VAL A 415 24.84 -16.73 4.54
C VAL A 415 24.59 -17.55 5.81
N ALA A 416 23.54 -17.24 6.59
CA ALA A 416 23.20 -17.99 7.79
C ALA A 416 22.95 -19.48 7.49
N VAL A 417 22.17 -19.77 6.46
CA VAL A 417 21.90 -21.15 6.03
C VAL A 417 23.15 -21.85 5.48
N CYS A 418 24.02 -21.14 4.77
CA CYS A 418 25.31 -21.69 4.34
C CYS A 418 26.18 -22.09 5.55
N ILE A 419 26.25 -21.24 6.58
CA ILE A 419 26.98 -21.55 7.81
C ILE A 419 26.37 -22.77 8.50
N ALA A 420 25.03 -22.86 8.58
CA ALA A 420 24.35 -24.02 9.15
C ALA A 420 24.74 -25.34 8.42
N ALA A 421 24.75 -25.32 7.09
CA ALA A 421 25.17 -26.47 6.29
C ALA A 421 26.65 -26.83 6.50
N VAL A 422 27.55 -25.83 6.59
CA VAL A 422 28.98 -26.04 6.86
C VAL A 422 29.20 -26.67 8.23
N LEU A 423 28.46 -26.25 9.26
CA LEU A 423 28.60 -26.80 10.61
C LEU A 423 28.35 -28.32 10.68
N TYR A 424 27.51 -28.87 9.79
CA TYR A 424 27.32 -30.31 9.64
C TYR A 424 28.30 -31.00 8.66
N ALA A 425 28.86 -30.24 7.72
CA ALA A 425 29.81 -30.75 6.73
C ALA A 425 31.25 -30.85 7.25
N VAL A 426 31.65 -29.96 8.16
CA VAL A 426 32.99 -29.91 8.77
C VAL A 426 33.22 -31.15 9.65
N PRO A 427 34.45 -31.71 9.68
CA PRO A 427 34.76 -32.91 10.45
C PRO A 427 34.86 -32.65 11.97
N ILE A 428 33.81 -32.11 12.58
CA ILE A 428 33.69 -31.95 14.04
C ILE A 428 33.52 -33.33 14.68
N PRO A 429 34.22 -33.64 15.79
CA PRO A 429 34.06 -34.91 16.50
C PRO A 429 32.59 -35.13 16.92
N PRO A 430 31.98 -36.30 16.61
CA PRO A 430 30.56 -36.56 16.92
C PRO A 430 30.23 -36.62 18.42
N THR A 431 31.25 -36.74 19.27
CA THR A 431 31.14 -36.73 20.74
C THR A 431 30.97 -35.33 21.33
N THR A 432 31.07 -34.28 20.51
CA THR A 432 30.94 -32.89 20.96
C THR A 432 29.51 -32.59 21.40
N SER A 433 29.36 -31.78 22.45
CA SER A 433 28.04 -31.39 22.96
C SER A 433 27.17 -30.74 21.88
N TYR A 434 25.89 -31.11 21.84
CA TYR A 434 24.88 -30.51 20.96
C TYR A 434 24.84 -28.98 21.06
N PHE A 435 25.01 -28.44 22.27
CA PHE A 435 24.96 -27.00 22.53
C PHE A 435 26.12 -26.21 21.91
N ALA A 436 27.24 -26.88 21.60
CA ALA A 436 28.40 -26.22 21.04
C ALA A 436 28.21 -25.85 19.56
N TRP A 437 27.53 -26.70 18.77
CA TRP A 437 27.41 -26.51 17.32
C TRP A 437 26.04 -26.88 16.76
N GLY A 438 25.47 -28.00 17.20
CA GLY A 438 24.18 -28.49 16.71
C GLY A 438 23.04 -27.50 16.95
N MET A 439 23.00 -26.87 18.13
CA MET A 439 22.00 -25.84 18.45
C MET A 439 22.13 -24.62 17.52
N TRP A 440 23.35 -24.12 17.30
CA TRP A 440 23.58 -22.96 16.46
C TRP A 440 23.29 -23.23 14.99
N ALA A 441 23.61 -24.43 14.50
CA ALA A 441 23.24 -24.86 13.16
C ALA A 441 21.70 -24.88 12.99
N MET A 442 20.94 -25.38 13.98
CA MET A 442 19.48 -25.36 13.96
C MET A 442 18.89 -23.95 14.00
N ILE A 443 19.50 -23.03 14.74
CA ILE A 443 19.07 -21.62 14.78
C ILE A 443 19.32 -20.95 13.42
N LEU A 444 20.54 -21.08 12.90
CA LEU A 444 20.95 -20.41 11.66
C LEU A 444 20.24 -20.94 10.41
N SER A 445 19.84 -22.22 10.39
CA SER A 445 19.15 -22.80 9.24
C SER A 445 17.80 -22.15 8.97
N VAL A 446 17.11 -21.68 10.01
CA VAL A 446 15.76 -21.11 9.86
C VAL A 446 15.81 -19.61 9.55
N VAL A 447 16.87 -18.91 9.98
CA VAL A 447 17.09 -17.49 9.63
C VAL A 447 17.00 -17.29 8.11
N GLY A 448 17.57 -18.18 7.32
CA GLY A 448 17.47 -18.11 5.87
C GLY A 448 16.07 -18.41 5.33
N ALA A 449 15.38 -19.42 5.86
CA ALA A 449 14.09 -19.86 5.31
C ALA A 449 12.99 -18.80 5.53
N ASP A 450 12.95 -18.25 6.75
CA ASP A 450 11.93 -17.29 7.16
C ASP A 450 12.23 -15.85 6.74
N THR A 451 13.42 -15.59 6.18
CA THR A 451 13.75 -14.34 5.47
C THR A 451 13.54 -14.47 3.96
N ALA A 452 14.03 -15.55 3.34
CA ALA A 452 14.00 -15.73 1.89
C ALA A 452 12.57 -15.90 1.36
N TRP A 453 11.73 -16.73 2.00
CA TRP A 453 10.37 -16.97 1.53
C TRP A 453 9.53 -15.68 1.39
N PRO A 454 9.35 -14.85 2.43
CA PRO A 454 8.54 -13.63 2.31
C PRO A 454 9.16 -12.63 1.32
N CYS A 455 10.48 -12.49 1.26
CA CYS A 455 11.15 -11.58 0.32
C CYS A 455 10.91 -11.98 -1.14
N LEU A 456 11.12 -13.25 -1.48
CA LEU A 456 10.95 -13.76 -2.84
C LEU A 456 9.47 -13.77 -3.27
N THR A 457 8.56 -14.11 -2.35
CA THR A 457 7.12 -14.11 -2.62
C THR A 457 6.59 -12.69 -2.80
N LEU A 458 7.04 -11.74 -1.98
CA LEU A 458 6.69 -10.33 -2.13
C LEU A 458 7.22 -9.77 -3.47
N PHE A 459 8.49 -10.04 -3.82
CA PHE A 459 9.04 -9.62 -5.11
C PHE A 459 8.24 -10.18 -6.29
N THR A 460 7.90 -11.47 -6.25
CA THR A 460 7.08 -12.12 -7.29
C THR A 460 5.72 -11.45 -7.43
N SER A 461 5.09 -11.09 -6.30
CA SER A 461 3.84 -10.34 -6.29
C SER A 461 4.00 -8.93 -6.87
N HIS A 462 5.16 -8.29 -6.76
CA HIS A 462 5.39 -6.97 -7.37
C HIS A 462 5.73 -7.06 -8.86
N ALA A 463 6.36 -8.15 -9.30
CA ALA A 463 6.78 -8.33 -10.68
C ALA A 463 5.63 -8.69 -11.65
N LEU A 464 4.45 -9.03 -11.13
CA LEU A 464 3.31 -9.51 -11.90
C LEU A 464 2.10 -8.55 -11.83
N PRO A 465 1.29 -8.43 -12.89
CA PRO A 465 0.01 -7.73 -12.87
C PRO A 465 -0.95 -8.30 -11.80
N ARG A 466 -1.94 -7.51 -11.36
CA ARG A 466 -2.95 -7.94 -10.35
C ARG A 466 -3.75 -9.17 -10.78
N GLU A 467 -3.98 -9.31 -12.08
CA GLU A 467 -4.67 -10.44 -12.70
C GLU A 467 -3.89 -11.76 -12.63
N ASP A 468 -2.56 -11.72 -12.60
CA ASP A 468 -1.68 -12.91 -12.66
C ASP A 468 -1.01 -13.20 -11.29
N GLN A 469 -1.54 -12.66 -10.20
CA GLN A 469 -0.95 -12.82 -8.86
C GLN A 469 -1.03 -14.24 -8.32
N ALA A 470 -2.11 -15.00 -8.59
CA ALA A 470 -2.25 -16.35 -8.06
C ALA A 470 -1.34 -17.32 -8.83
N ILE A 471 -1.19 -17.18 -10.15
CA ILE A 471 -0.22 -17.94 -10.93
C ILE A 471 1.23 -17.63 -10.50
N GLY A 472 1.55 -16.39 -10.13
CA GLY A 472 2.83 -16.03 -9.51
C GLY A 472 3.11 -16.79 -8.21
N GLY A 473 2.12 -16.84 -7.32
CA GLY A 473 2.18 -17.64 -6.09
C GLY A 473 2.30 -19.15 -6.37
N ALA A 474 1.69 -19.65 -7.44
CA ALA A 474 1.83 -21.03 -7.87
C ALA A 474 3.24 -21.35 -8.39
N LEU A 475 3.81 -20.48 -9.23
CA LEU A 475 5.16 -20.63 -9.80
C LEU A 475 6.24 -20.70 -8.72
N ILE A 476 6.16 -19.81 -7.71
CA ILE A 476 7.18 -19.78 -6.65
C ILE A 476 7.11 -21.03 -5.76
N ASN A 477 5.91 -21.53 -5.45
CA ASN A 477 5.73 -22.77 -4.69
C ASN A 477 6.18 -23.99 -5.50
N ALA A 478 5.82 -24.05 -6.80
CA ALA A 478 6.21 -25.15 -7.68
C ALA A 478 7.74 -25.23 -7.82
N SER A 479 8.40 -24.09 -8.01
CA SER A 479 9.87 -24.00 -8.07
C SER A 479 10.52 -24.54 -6.80
N GLY A 480 9.98 -24.16 -5.63
CA GLY A 480 10.44 -24.68 -4.34
C GLY A 480 10.28 -26.20 -4.19
N MET A 481 9.17 -26.78 -4.66
CA MET A 481 8.95 -28.24 -4.59
C MET A 481 9.84 -29.03 -5.52
N ILE A 482 9.96 -28.59 -6.77
CA ILE A 482 10.86 -29.21 -7.76
C ILE A 482 12.29 -29.17 -7.22
N GLY A 483 12.68 -28.03 -6.66
CA GLY A 483 13.98 -27.86 -5.98
C GLY A 483 14.21 -28.87 -4.85
N ARG A 484 13.23 -29.08 -3.97
CA ARG A 484 13.29 -30.10 -2.88
C ARG A 484 13.53 -31.51 -3.42
N ALA A 485 12.75 -31.92 -4.42
CA ALA A 485 12.86 -33.26 -4.99
C ALA A 485 14.21 -33.50 -5.68
N ILE A 486 14.67 -32.55 -6.50
CA ILE A 486 15.95 -32.66 -7.23
C ILE A 486 17.14 -32.63 -6.26
N ALA A 487 17.15 -31.70 -5.31
CA ALA A 487 18.25 -31.57 -4.36
C ALA A 487 18.42 -32.82 -3.49
N LEU A 488 17.31 -33.40 -3.03
CA LEU A 488 17.33 -34.65 -2.26
C LEU A 488 17.86 -35.81 -3.10
N ALA A 489 17.41 -35.96 -4.34
CA ALA A 489 17.90 -37.00 -5.24
C ALA A 489 19.42 -36.93 -5.47
N ILE A 490 19.94 -35.73 -5.74
CA ILE A 490 21.39 -35.49 -5.94
C ILE A 490 22.17 -35.80 -4.66
N ALA A 491 21.72 -35.29 -3.51
CA ALA A 491 22.42 -35.50 -2.26
C ALA A 491 22.46 -36.97 -1.86
N THR A 492 21.33 -37.68 -1.95
CA THR A 492 21.24 -39.12 -1.65
C THR A 492 22.12 -39.94 -2.59
N ALA A 493 22.19 -39.60 -3.89
CA ALA A 493 23.09 -40.27 -4.82
C ALA A 493 24.57 -40.09 -4.42
N ILE A 494 24.96 -38.88 -4.01
CA ILE A 494 26.33 -38.59 -3.54
C ILE A 494 26.62 -39.31 -2.22
N GLN A 495 25.71 -39.25 -1.25
CA GLN A 495 25.83 -39.96 0.03
C GLN A 495 26.07 -41.46 -0.22
N SER A 496 25.21 -42.11 -1.01
CA SER A 496 25.30 -43.54 -1.31
C SER A 496 26.60 -43.88 -2.04
N SER A 497 27.05 -43.05 -2.99
CA SER A 497 28.30 -43.26 -3.71
C SER A 497 29.53 -43.21 -2.80
N VAL A 498 29.56 -42.27 -1.84
CA VAL A 498 30.68 -42.11 -0.89
C VAL A 498 30.68 -43.24 0.13
N MET A 499 29.50 -43.63 0.63
CA MET A 499 29.36 -44.79 1.52
C MET A 499 29.81 -46.08 0.80
N ALA A 500 29.45 -46.27 -0.47
CA ALA A 500 29.81 -47.44 -1.26
C ALA A 500 31.33 -47.52 -1.47
N LYS A 501 31.96 -46.40 -1.83
CA LYS A 501 33.41 -46.28 -1.97
C LYS A 501 34.16 -46.62 -0.67
N GLU A 502 33.68 -46.12 0.47
CA GLU A 502 34.31 -46.37 1.78
C GLU A 502 34.05 -47.79 2.29
N ARG A 503 32.92 -48.40 1.94
CA ARG A 503 32.58 -49.79 2.27
C ARG A 503 33.20 -50.81 1.29
N GLY A 504 33.75 -50.36 0.15
CA GLY A 504 34.31 -51.24 -0.88
C GLY A 504 33.27 -52.10 -1.61
N VAL A 505 32.01 -51.65 -1.63
CA VAL A 505 30.88 -52.37 -2.24
C VAL A 505 30.27 -51.55 -3.37
N ASP A 506 29.52 -52.20 -4.25
CA ASP A 506 28.72 -51.49 -5.26
C ASP A 506 27.61 -50.67 -4.58
N VAL A 507 27.18 -49.58 -5.23
CA VAL A 507 26.15 -48.66 -4.72
C VAL A 507 24.85 -49.39 -4.39
N GLN A 508 24.50 -50.44 -5.13
CA GLN A 508 23.32 -51.28 -4.87
C GLN A 508 23.41 -52.05 -3.54
N HIS A 509 24.62 -52.36 -3.08
CA HIS A 509 24.87 -53.17 -1.88
C HIS A 509 25.36 -52.32 -0.70
N VAL A 510 25.33 -50.99 -0.82
CA VAL A 510 25.86 -50.11 0.21
C VAL A 510 25.11 -50.26 1.53
N GLY A 511 23.80 -50.50 1.50
CA GLY A 511 22.94 -50.61 2.70
C GLY A 511 22.70 -49.26 3.39
N SER A 512 21.86 -49.25 4.43
CA SER A 512 21.47 -48.03 5.16
C SER A 512 22.62 -47.43 6.00
N VAL A 513 22.36 -46.23 6.52
CA VAL A 513 23.18 -45.59 7.55
C VAL A 513 23.20 -46.50 8.79
N LYS A 514 24.39 -46.74 9.35
CA LYS A 514 24.58 -47.54 10.56
C LYS A 514 25.02 -46.66 11.73
N GLU A 515 24.61 -47.03 12.93
CA GLU A 515 24.98 -46.34 14.16
C GLU A 515 26.51 -46.31 14.33
N TRP A 516 27.06 -45.12 14.60
CA TRP A 516 28.48 -44.88 14.88
C TRP A 516 29.48 -45.39 13.83
N ASP A 517 29.03 -45.68 12.60
CA ASP A 517 29.84 -46.23 11.51
C ASP A 517 30.60 -45.14 10.71
N ALA A 518 31.91 -45.30 10.51
CA ALA A 518 32.75 -44.29 9.88
C ALA A 518 32.42 -44.01 8.39
N PRO A 519 32.18 -45.04 7.53
CA PRO A 519 31.63 -44.84 6.18
C PRO A 519 30.31 -44.07 6.17
N SER A 520 29.40 -44.38 7.10
CA SER A 520 28.11 -43.66 7.22
C SER A 520 28.30 -42.19 7.54
N LEU A 521 29.19 -41.85 8.47
CA LEU A 521 29.51 -40.47 8.82
C LEU A 521 30.12 -39.70 7.64
N LYS A 522 31.04 -40.33 6.89
CA LYS A 522 31.61 -39.72 5.66
C LYS A 522 30.55 -39.49 4.59
N GLY A 523 29.62 -40.43 4.41
CA GLY A 523 28.48 -40.28 3.50
C GLY A 523 27.59 -39.10 3.87
N LEU A 524 27.18 -39.00 5.14
CA LEU A 524 26.37 -37.89 5.63
C LEU A 524 27.07 -36.54 5.46
N ARG A 525 28.39 -36.47 5.73
CA ARG A 525 29.19 -35.26 5.49
C ARG A 525 29.30 -34.90 4.01
N ALA A 526 29.41 -35.88 3.11
CA ALA A 526 29.43 -35.63 1.68
C ALA A 526 28.09 -35.04 1.19
N GLY A 527 26.97 -35.55 1.71
CA GLY A 527 25.65 -34.95 1.46
C GLY A 527 25.53 -33.54 2.04
N ALA A 528 26.08 -33.28 3.23
CA ALA A 528 26.13 -31.94 3.81
C ALA A 528 26.99 -30.95 2.99
N TRP A 529 28.12 -31.40 2.43
CA TRP A 529 28.92 -30.58 1.49
C TRP A 529 28.20 -30.29 0.19
N THR A 530 27.48 -31.27 -0.35
CA THR A 530 26.60 -31.08 -1.52
C THR A 530 25.56 -30.02 -1.22
N ASN A 531 24.98 -30.09 -0.03
CA ASN A 531 23.99 -29.14 0.42
C ASN A 531 24.54 -27.71 0.52
N PHE A 532 25.73 -27.55 1.11
CA PHE A 532 26.44 -26.28 1.12
C PHE A 532 26.67 -25.74 -0.30
N GLY A 533 27.08 -26.58 -1.25
CA GLY A 533 27.28 -26.18 -2.64
C GLY A 533 26.00 -25.63 -3.30
N ILE A 534 24.86 -26.29 -3.09
CA ILE A 534 23.54 -25.84 -3.60
C ILE A 534 23.15 -24.49 -2.99
N LEU A 535 23.31 -24.34 -1.67
CA LEU A 535 22.98 -23.12 -0.95
C LEU A 535 23.93 -21.96 -1.30
N PHE A 536 25.21 -22.26 -1.52
CA PHE A 536 26.19 -21.28 -1.96
C PHE A 536 25.89 -20.79 -3.39
N LEU A 537 25.43 -21.67 -4.28
CA LEU A 537 24.98 -21.26 -5.61
C LEU A 537 23.77 -20.31 -5.52
N ALA A 538 22.82 -20.60 -4.63
CA ALA A 538 21.70 -19.69 -4.36
C ALA A 538 22.19 -18.33 -3.83
N LEU A 539 23.15 -18.32 -2.89
CA LEU A 539 23.78 -17.09 -2.39
C LEU A 539 24.48 -16.31 -3.51
N ALA A 540 25.24 -16.99 -4.37
CA ALA A 540 25.93 -16.37 -5.50
C ALA A 540 24.93 -15.73 -6.48
N LEU A 541 23.80 -16.38 -6.75
CA LEU A 541 22.71 -15.82 -7.56
C LEU A 541 22.07 -14.60 -6.90
N VAL A 542 21.78 -14.65 -5.60
CA VAL A 542 21.28 -13.49 -4.84
C VAL A 542 22.26 -12.33 -4.98
N VAL A 543 23.54 -12.59 -4.74
CA VAL A 543 24.61 -11.57 -4.83
C VAL A 543 24.75 -11.03 -6.24
N TYR A 544 24.68 -11.85 -7.28
CA TYR A 544 24.80 -11.41 -8.66
C TYR A 544 23.59 -10.58 -9.11
N THR A 545 22.37 -11.01 -8.80
CA THR A 545 21.14 -10.46 -9.39
C THR A 545 20.47 -9.37 -8.58
N PHE A 546 20.66 -9.33 -7.26
CA PHE A 546 20.06 -8.35 -6.35
C PHE A 546 21.02 -7.24 -5.90
N ARG A 547 22.28 -7.22 -6.36
CA ARG A 547 23.21 -6.11 -6.12
C ARG A 547 22.61 -4.80 -6.62
N GLY A 548 22.52 -3.80 -5.74
CA GLY A 548 21.99 -2.47 -6.06
C GLY A 548 20.46 -2.34 -6.06
N MET A 549 19.73 -3.35 -5.58
CA MET A 549 18.28 -3.24 -5.44
C MET A 549 17.91 -2.39 -4.22
N GLU A 550 17.06 -1.40 -4.43
CA GLU A 550 16.49 -0.56 -3.35
C GLU A 550 15.47 -1.33 -2.50
N ILE A 551 14.87 -0.64 -1.52
CA ILE A 551 13.92 -1.23 -0.56
C ILE A 551 12.65 -1.68 -1.29
N ILE A 552 12.46 -3.00 -1.45
CA ILE A 552 11.22 -3.56 -2.00
C ILE A 552 10.08 -3.27 -1.02
N GLY A 553 9.13 -2.44 -1.46
CA GLY A 553 7.99 -2.00 -0.64
C GLY A 553 8.07 -0.55 -0.16
N LYS A 554 9.12 0.19 -0.52
CA LYS A 554 9.09 1.66 -0.52
C LYS A 554 8.30 2.12 -1.75
N ILE A 555 7.49 3.17 -1.60
CA ILE A 555 6.88 3.88 -2.73
C ILE A 555 8.07 4.40 -3.58
N PRO A 556 8.10 4.17 -4.90
CA PRO A 556 9.24 4.59 -5.72
C PRO A 556 9.45 6.10 -5.60
N ASP A 557 10.71 6.51 -5.41
CA ASP A 557 11.12 7.90 -5.55
C ASP A 557 11.22 8.26 -7.05
N ARG A 558 10.89 9.52 -7.34
CA ARG A 558 10.83 10.26 -8.61
C ARG A 558 11.68 9.75 -9.80
N PRO A 559 11.13 9.58 -11.01
CA PRO A 559 11.93 9.53 -12.24
C PRO A 559 12.47 10.93 -12.61
N GLU A 560 13.74 10.99 -13.02
CA GLU A 560 14.42 12.22 -13.47
C GLU A 560 13.74 12.86 -14.70
N ARG A 561 13.77 14.20 -14.73
CA ARG A 561 13.21 15.04 -15.82
C ARG A 561 13.82 14.67 -17.18
N PRO A 562 13.00 14.40 -18.20
CA PRO A 562 13.38 14.72 -19.56
C PRO A 562 13.27 16.24 -19.76
N GLU A 563 14.35 16.88 -20.18
CA GLU A 563 14.31 18.22 -20.77
C GLU A 563 13.71 18.13 -22.17
N GLY A 564 12.65 18.89 -22.43
CA GLY A 564 12.15 19.07 -23.80
C GLY A 564 10.65 19.39 -23.96
N VAL A 565 10.34 20.68 -23.83
CA VAL A 565 9.34 21.49 -24.59
C VAL A 565 7.85 21.09 -24.58
N MET A 566 6.99 21.98 -24.02
CA MET A 566 5.91 22.73 -24.72
C MET A 566 5.31 23.82 -23.77
N ASP A 567 5.35 25.08 -24.23
CA ASP A 567 4.52 26.29 -24.00
C ASP A 567 4.14 26.81 -22.59
N GLU A 568 3.97 28.14 -22.51
CA GLU A 568 3.79 29.02 -21.33
C GLU A 568 2.97 28.42 -20.16
N LYS A 569 3.48 28.55 -18.93
CA LYS A 569 2.76 28.17 -17.71
C LYS A 569 1.52 29.03 -17.50
N MET A 570 0.40 28.40 -17.17
CA MET A 570 -0.85 29.07 -16.80
C MET A 570 -0.79 29.65 -15.39
N ASP A 571 -1.48 30.76 -15.13
CA ASP A 571 -1.47 31.37 -13.81
C ASP A 571 -2.32 30.57 -12.80
N ILE A 572 -3.56 30.22 -13.14
CA ILE A 572 -4.47 29.47 -12.24
C ILE A 572 -5.12 28.28 -12.93
N VAL A 573 -5.08 27.11 -12.29
CA VAL A 573 -5.84 25.93 -12.73
C VAL A 573 -6.89 25.56 -11.68
N LEU A 574 -8.17 25.56 -12.06
CA LEU A 574 -9.27 25.09 -11.24
C LEU A 574 -9.53 23.60 -11.47
N LEU A 575 -9.02 22.77 -10.57
CA LEU A 575 -9.20 21.32 -10.57
C LEU A 575 -10.52 20.93 -9.88
N GLY A 576 -11.38 20.21 -10.61
CA GLY A 576 -12.70 19.80 -10.11
C GLY A 576 -13.84 20.74 -10.48
N ALA A 577 -13.67 21.57 -11.51
CA ALA A 577 -14.64 22.60 -11.94
C ALA A 577 -16.08 22.09 -12.14
N THR A 578 -16.27 20.81 -12.50
CA THR A 578 -17.61 20.22 -12.70
C THR A 578 -18.36 19.87 -11.41
N GLY A 579 -17.68 19.86 -10.25
CA GLY A 579 -18.27 19.62 -8.94
C GLY A 579 -19.10 20.80 -8.42
N TYR A 580 -19.85 20.62 -7.33
CA TYR A 580 -20.73 21.67 -6.81
C TYR A 580 -19.96 22.96 -6.45
N THR A 581 -18.97 22.86 -5.56
CA THR A 581 -18.10 24.00 -5.19
C THR A 581 -17.28 24.48 -6.39
N GLY A 582 -16.79 23.56 -7.23
CA GLY A 582 -16.03 23.88 -8.43
C GLY A 582 -16.80 24.75 -9.43
N ARG A 583 -18.10 24.49 -9.65
CA ARG A 583 -18.94 25.31 -10.54
C ARG A 583 -19.14 26.72 -10.00
N LEU A 584 -19.30 26.87 -8.68
CA LEU A 584 -19.43 28.19 -8.04
C LEU A 584 -18.13 28.97 -8.07
N CYS A 585 -17.00 28.28 -7.89
CA CYS A 585 -15.67 28.86 -8.05
C CYS A 585 -15.42 29.30 -9.50
N ALA A 586 -15.73 28.46 -10.49
CA ALA A 586 -15.61 28.80 -11.91
C ALA A 586 -16.49 29.99 -12.31
N ALA A 587 -17.73 30.05 -11.80
CA ALA A 587 -18.65 31.16 -12.03
C ALA A 587 -18.16 32.47 -11.39
N TYR A 588 -17.44 32.39 -10.26
CA TYR A 588 -16.81 33.56 -9.65
C TYR A 588 -15.57 34.02 -10.44
N MET A 589 -14.69 33.07 -10.76
CA MET A 589 -13.47 33.31 -11.53
C MET A 589 -13.75 33.96 -12.90
N SER A 590 -14.86 33.61 -13.54
CA SER A 590 -15.20 34.15 -14.87
C SER A 590 -15.48 35.65 -14.90
N HIS A 591 -15.85 36.26 -13.78
CA HIS A 591 -16.13 37.70 -13.71
C HIS A 591 -15.18 38.49 -12.80
N ALA A 592 -14.56 37.84 -11.80
CA ALA A 592 -13.69 38.51 -10.83
C ALA A 592 -12.19 38.45 -11.18
N LEU A 593 -11.77 37.56 -12.09
CA LEU A 593 -10.35 37.51 -12.48
C LEU A 593 -9.98 38.70 -13.39
N PRO A 594 -8.88 39.41 -13.09
CA PRO A 594 -8.32 40.43 -13.98
C PRO A 594 -8.00 39.90 -15.38
N GLU A 595 -8.17 40.72 -16.43
CA GLU A 595 -7.96 40.33 -17.84
C GLU A 595 -6.53 39.87 -18.20
N ASN A 596 -5.56 40.17 -17.33
CA ASN A 596 -4.16 39.79 -17.46
C ASN A 596 -3.83 38.42 -16.86
N ILE A 597 -4.76 37.75 -16.16
CA ILE A 597 -4.55 36.42 -15.58
C ILE A 597 -5.10 35.35 -16.53
N THR A 598 -4.26 34.38 -16.87
CA THR A 598 -4.63 33.19 -17.65
C THR A 598 -5.10 32.07 -16.71
N TRP A 599 -6.19 31.39 -17.05
CA TRP A 599 -6.70 30.32 -16.20
C TRP A 599 -7.31 29.16 -16.98
N ALA A 600 -7.46 28.03 -16.31
CA ALA A 600 -7.98 26.81 -16.90
C ALA A 600 -8.98 26.09 -15.99
N ILE A 601 -9.97 25.42 -16.59
CA ILE A 601 -10.80 24.45 -15.89
C ILE A 601 -10.31 23.02 -16.17
N ALA A 602 -10.14 22.24 -15.12
CA ALA A 602 -9.55 20.91 -15.19
C ALA A 602 -10.41 19.82 -14.52
N GLY A 603 -10.43 18.62 -15.08
CA GLY A 603 -11.16 17.47 -14.54
C GLY A 603 -11.15 16.22 -15.43
N ARG A 604 -11.80 15.15 -14.96
CA ARG A 604 -11.77 13.82 -15.63
C ARG A 604 -12.61 13.71 -16.91
N ASN A 605 -13.71 14.46 -17.00
CA ASN A 605 -14.68 14.30 -18.08
C ASN A 605 -14.67 15.55 -18.97
N LYS A 606 -14.08 15.42 -20.16
CA LYS A 606 -13.94 16.52 -21.13
C LYS A 606 -15.29 17.10 -21.54
N SER A 607 -16.26 16.26 -21.88
CA SER A 607 -17.61 16.70 -22.29
C SER A 607 -18.28 17.55 -21.20
N LYS A 608 -18.23 17.14 -19.92
CA LYS A 608 -18.82 17.93 -18.83
C LYS A 608 -18.09 19.26 -18.57
N LEU A 609 -16.81 19.34 -18.89
CA LEU A 609 -16.06 20.59 -18.79
C LEU A 609 -16.40 21.52 -19.95
N GLU A 610 -16.55 20.99 -21.17
CA GLU A 610 -16.99 21.75 -22.35
C GLU A 610 -18.43 22.26 -22.19
N ASP A 611 -19.32 21.46 -21.60
CA ASP A 611 -20.68 21.90 -21.25
C ASP A 611 -20.63 23.07 -20.25
N LEU A 612 -19.82 22.95 -19.20
CA LEU A 612 -19.64 24.05 -18.22
C LEU A 612 -19.03 25.30 -18.87
N TYR A 613 -18.08 25.11 -19.79
CA TYR A 613 -17.42 26.19 -20.52
C TYR A 613 -18.43 26.99 -21.36
N LYS A 614 -19.37 26.29 -22.01
CA LYS A 614 -20.48 26.90 -22.76
C LYS A 614 -21.52 27.53 -21.84
N ASP A 615 -21.95 26.82 -20.78
CA ASP A 615 -22.96 27.27 -19.82
C ASP A 615 -22.56 28.60 -19.14
N LEU A 616 -21.29 28.74 -18.78
CA LEU A 616 -20.76 29.96 -18.16
C LEU A 616 -20.32 31.01 -19.18
N THR A 617 -20.53 30.79 -20.48
CA THR A 617 -20.14 31.68 -21.58
C THR A 617 -18.67 32.12 -21.53
N LEU A 618 -17.77 31.18 -21.19
CA LEU A 618 -16.34 31.46 -20.96
C LEU A 618 -15.56 31.80 -22.24
N GLU A 619 -16.17 31.71 -23.42
CA GLU A 619 -15.59 32.11 -24.71
C GLU A 619 -15.08 33.57 -24.75
N LYS A 620 -15.60 34.43 -23.86
CA LYS A 620 -15.16 35.83 -23.71
C LYS A 620 -13.94 35.99 -22.78
N THR A 621 -13.52 34.92 -22.11
CA THR A 621 -12.42 34.90 -21.12
C THR A 621 -11.24 34.10 -21.67
N LYS A 622 -10.01 34.39 -21.24
CA LYS A 622 -8.80 33.60 -21.59
C LYS A 622 -8.77 32.25 -20.83
N CYS A 623 -9.88 31.51 -20.83
CA CYS A 623 -10.03 30.25 -20.14
C CYS A 623 -9.77 29.08 -21.10
N THR A 624 -8.96 28.11 -20.69
CA THR A 624 -8.77 26.85 -21.43
C THR A 624 -9.40 25.65 -20.71
N VAL A 625 -9.66 24.56 -21.44
CA VAL A 625 -10.25 23.33 -20.90
C VAL A 625 -9.23 22.21 -20.92
N HIS A 626 -8.95 21.62 -19.76
CA HIS A 626 -7.97 20.54 -19.61
C HIS A 626 -8.63 19.28 -19.04
N ALA A 627 -8.80 18.27 -19.88
CA ALA A 627 -9.16 16.95 -19.40
C ALA A 627 -7.89 16.19 -19.01
N LEU A 628 -7.86 15.62 -17.81
CA LEU A 628 -6.74 14.81 -17.34
C LEU A 628 -7.21 13.58 -16.56
N ASP A 629 -6.38 12.55 -16.54
CA ASP A 629 -6.60 11.39 -15.71
C ASP A 629 -6.09 11.64 -14.28
N LEU A 630 -7.01 11.80 -13.34
CA LEU A 630 -6.69 11.99 -11.92
C LEU A 630 -6.15 10.72 -11.23
N THR A 631 -6.06 9.59 -11.94
CA THR A 631 -5.45 8.35 -11.44
C THR A 631 -3.97 8.25 -11.85
N SER A 632 -3.58 8.96 -12.92
CA SER A 632 -2.21 9.05 -13.44
C SER A 632 -1.38 10.06 -12.64
N ASP A 633 -0.31 9.58 -12.00
CA ASP A 633 0.64 10.46 -11.30
C ASP A 633 1.43 11.35 -12.26
N GLU A 634 1.63 10.91 -13.51
CA GLU A 634 2.30 11.70 -14.53
C GLU A 634 1.42 12.88 -14.95
N ASP A 635 0.13 12.65 -15.22
CA ASP A 635 -0.81 13.70 -15.64
C ASP A 635 -0.96 14.78 -14.55
N ILE A 636 -1.05 14.37 -13.28
CA ILE A 636 -1.11 15.30 -12.15
C ILE A 636 0.21 16.08 -12.01
N SER A 637 1.36 15.41 -12.21
CA SER A 637 2.66 16.06 -12.19
C SER A 637 2.83 17.04 -13.34
N GLN A 638 2.36 16.71 -14.54
CA GLN A 638 2.33 17.61 -15.70
C GLN A 638 1.42 18.80 -15.45
N LEU A 639 0.22 18.58 -14.87
CA LEU A 639 -0.68 19.66 -14.47
C LEU A 639 -0.03 20.61 -13.46
N ALA A 640 0.69 20.06 -12.48
CA ALA A 640 1.45 20.87 -11.52
C ALA A 640 2.54 21.69 -12.21
N LYS A 641 3.28 21.10 -13.16
CA LYS A 641 4.32 21.81 -13.91
C LYS A 641 3.76 22.92 -14.81
N SER A 642 2.54 22.74 -15.35
CA SER A 642 1.90 23.68 -16.26
C SER A 642 1.19 24.85 -15.57
N ALA A 643 1.13 24.89 -14.23
CA ALA A 643 0.42 25.90 -13.46
C ALA A 643 1.35 26.65 -12.49
N HIS A 644 1.03 27.90 -12.18
CA HIS A 644 1.59 28.62 -11.05
C HIS A 644 0.83 28.32 -9.75
N VAL A 645 -0.51 28.37 -9.81
CA VAL A 645 -1.39 28.01 -8.68
C VAL A 645 -2.46 27.00 -9.10
N ILE A 646 -2.65 25.95 -8.29
CA ILE A 646 -3.75 24.98 -8.44
C ILE A 646 -4.79 25.20 -7.35
N ILE A 647 -6.03 25.45 -7.75
CA ILE A 647 -7.21 25.43 -6.88
C ILE A 647 -7.84 24.05 -6.98
N ASN A 648 -7.83 23.28 -5.89
CA ASN A 648 -8.44 21.96 -5.86
C ASN A 648 -9.79 21.99 -5.13
N THR A 649 -10.85 21.56 -5.83
CA THR A 649 -12.22 21.48 -5.29
C THR A 649 -12.75 20.05 -5.25
N ILE A 650 -11.87 19.05 -5.41
CA ILE A 650 -12.21 17.62 -5.44
C ILE A 650 -12.19 17.05 -4.02
N GLY A 651 -13.34 17.17 -3.33
CA GLY A 651 -13.57 16.54 -2.03
C GLY A 651 -14.37 15.22 -2.12
N PRO A 652 -14.30 14.34 -1.10
CA PRO A 652 -13.40 14.38 0.07
C PRO A 652 -11.92 14.22 -0.34
N TYR A 653 -10.99 14.94 0.29
CA TYR A 653 -9.63 15.12 -0.23
C TYR A 653 -8.70 13.96 0.09
N ALA A 654 -8.78 13.40 1.30
CA ALA A 654 -7.95 12.27 1.72
C ALA A 654 -8.17 11.01 0.85
N PRO A 655 -9.41 10.57 0.56
CA PRO A 655 -9.65 9.36 -0.22
C PRO A 655 -9.70 9.58 -1.75
N THR A 656 -9.46 10.81 -2.24
CA THR A 656 -9.47 11.11 -3.69
C THR A 656 -8.07 11.49 -4.19
N CYS A 657 -7.94 12.55 -5.00
CA CYS A 657 -6.67 12.98 -5.57
C CYS A 657 -5.94 14.00 -4.70
N GLY A 658 -6.48 14.40 -3.53
CA GLY A 658 -5.91 15.47 -2.70
C GLY A 658 -4.44 15.25 -2.35
N THR A 659 -4.09 14.07 -1.84
CA THR A 659 -2.70 13.72 -1.51
C THR A 659 -1.78 13.74 -2.74
N ALA A 660 -2.26 13.25 -3.89
CA ALA A 660 -1.46 13.17 -5.10
C ALA A 660 -1.18 14.57 -5.69
N VAL A 661 -2.17 15.45 -5.68
CA VAL A 661 -2.04 16.83 -6.15
C VAL A 661 -1.12 17.63 -5.22
N ILE A 662 -1.29 17.52 -3.90
CA ILE A 662 -0.41 18.20 -2.94
C ILE A 662 1.04 17.75 -3.07
N ARG A 663 1.28 16.45 -3.21
CA ARG A 663 2.62 15.91 -3.48
C ARG A 663 3.20 16.49 -4.76
N ALA A 664 2.45 16.47 -5.86
CA ALA A 664 2.91 17.00 -7.15
C ALA A 664 3.21 18.51 -7.07
N CYS A 665 2.39 19.28 -6.36
CA CYS A 665 2.62 20.69 -6.10
C CYS A 665 3.87 20.93 -5.24
N ALA A 666 4.00 20.19 -4.14
CA ALA A 666 5.14 20.26 -3.23
C ALA A 666 6.46 19.91 -3.93
N GLU A 667 6.48 18.89 -4.80
CA GLU A 667 7.68 18.45 -5.51
C GLU A 667 8.08 19.33 -6.70
N ASN A 668 7.11 19.99 -7.35
CA ASN A 668 7.36 20.84 -8.52
C ASN A 668 7.46 22.34 -8.20
N GLY A 669 7.21 22.75 -6.95
CA GLY A 669 7.25 24.16 -6.55
C GLY A 669 6.00 24.94 -6.98
N THR A 670 4.87 24.25 -7.15
CA THR A 670 3.59 24.85 -7.58
C THR A 670 2.74 25.19 -6.37
N ASP A 671 2.14 26.39 -6.35
CA ASP A 671 1.29 26.82 -5.26
C ASP A 671 -0.06 26.09 -5.29
N TYR A 672 -0.65 25.86 -4.12
CA TYR A 672 -1.84 25.03 -3.99
C TYR A 672 -2.81 25.62 -2.96
N VAL A 673 -4.10 25.62 -3.30
CA VAL A 673 -5.19 26.03 -2.40
C VAL A 673 -6.36 25.06 -2.51
N ASP A 674 -6.91 24.62 -1.38
CA ASP A 674 -8.15 23.83 -1.35
C ASP A 674 -9.09 24.24 -0.20
N CYS A 675 -10.26 23.60 -0.10
CA CYS A 675 -11.25 23.87 0.96
C CYS A 675 -11.55 22.66 1.86
N SER A 676 -10.54 21.89 2.29
CA SER A 676 -10.73 20.75 3.18
C SER A 676 -11.24 21.21 4.57
N SER A 677 -12.47 20.81 4.93
CA SER A 677 -13.14 21.32 6.15
C SER A 677 -13.47 20.23 7.19
N GLY A 678 -13.02 18.99 6.96
CA GLY A 678 -13.37 17.86 7.83
C GLY A 678 -12.33 16.74 7.90
N GLU A 679 -11.05 17.02 7.61
CA GLU A 679 -10.01 15.98 7.50
C GLU A 679 -8.70 16.36 8.24
N PRO A 680 -8.72 16.84 9.49
CA PRO A 680 -7.51 17.39 10.12
C PRO A 680 -6.46 16.33 10.49
N ALA A 681 -6.84 15.07 10.66
CA ALA A 681 -5.89 13.97 10.79
C ALA A 681 -5.08 13.77 9.50
N TRP A 682 -5.76 13.81 8.35
CA TRP A 682 -5.08 13.79 7.04
C TRP A 682 -4.20 15.03 6.84
N MET A 683 -4.66 16.22 7.24
CA MET A 683 -3.81 17.42 7.23
C MET A 683 -2.54 17.22 8.08
N GLN A 684 -2.64 16.61 9.26
CA GLN A 684 -1.48 16.32 10.10
C GLN A 684 -0.47 15.41 9.38
N ASP A 685 -0.96 14.36 8.71
CA ASP A 685 -0.11 13.44 7.95
C ASP A 685 0.55 14.12 6.75
N ILE A 686 -0.19 14.95 6.01
CA ILE A 686 0.34 15.72 4.88
C ILE A 686 1.38 16.74 5.33
N ILE A 687 1.12 17.46 6.42
CA ILE A 687 2.07 18.41 7.03
C ILE A 687 3.36 17.69 7.43
N LYS A 688 3.26 16.56 8.15
CA LYS A 688 4.44 15.79 8.58
C LYS A 688 5.25 15.24 7.41
N THR A 689 4.60 14.95 6.29
CA THR A 689 5.24 14.30 5.13
C THR A 689 5.83 15.31 4.15
N TYR A 690 5.14 16.43 3.87
CA TYR A 690 5.46 17.30 2.74
C TYR A 690 5.79 18.76 3.12
N ASP A 691 5.70 19.20 4.39
CA ASP A 691 6.00 20.60 4.75
C ASP A 691 7.45 20.97 4.43
N ALA A 692 8.42 20.09 4.72
CA ALA A 692 9.83 20.30 4.39
C ALA A 692 10.08 20.34 2.87
N VAL A 693 9.48 19.40 2.13
CA VAL A 693 9.61 19.33 0.66
C VAL A 693 9.05 20.60 0.00
N ALA A 694 7.90 21.09 0.47
CA ALA A 694 7.29 22.31 -0.02
C ALA A 694 8.10 23.57 0.37
N GLN A 695 8.81 23.57 1.51
CA GLN A 695 9.75 24.65 1.84
C GLN A 695 10.96 24.65 0.90
N GLU A 696 11.56 23.48 0.66
CA GLU A 696 12.72 23.32 -0.23
C GLU A 696 12.42 23.69 -1.69
N SER A 697 11.26 23.29 -2.20
CA SER A 697 10.82 23.64 -3.56
C SER A 697 10.31 25.08 -3.67
N GLY A 698 10.04 25.72 -2.54
CA GLY A 698 9.41 27.02 -2.47
C GLY A 698 7.92 27.01 -2.82
N ALA A 699 7.21 25.88 -2.79
CA ALA A 699 5.75 25.85 -2.94
C ALA A 699 5.03 26.46 -1.72
N LYS A 700 3.91 27.15 -1.94
CA LYS A 700 2.98 27.60 -0.88
C LYS A 700 1.69 26.78 -0.95
N ILE A 701 1.42 25.98 0.08
CA ILE A 701 0.29 25.04 0.09
C ILE A 701 -0.68 25.41 1.21
N ILE A 702 -1.93 25.76 0.88
CA ILE A 702 -3.00 26.11 1.84
C ILE A 702 -4.13 25.08 1.72
N MET A 703 -4.14 24.10 2.61
CA MET A 703 -5.09 22.96 2.59
C MET A 703 -6.49 23.28 3.16
N THR A 704 -6.82 24.54 3.46
CA THR A 704 -8.15 24.93 3.94
C THR A 704 -8.36 26.44 3.86
N ALA A 705 -8.76 26.92 2.68
CA ALA A 705 -9.08 28.31 2.40
C ALA A 705 -10.58 28.47 2.05
N GLY A 706 -11.45 27.77 2.77
CA GLY A 706 -12.91 27.87 2.63
C GLY A 706 -13.61 28.51 3.83
N TRP A 707 -14.95 28.45 3.82
CA TRP A 707 -15.80 28.98 4.90
C TRP A 707 -15.43 28.48 6.30
N ALA A 708 -15.01 27.23 6.41
CA ALA A 708 -14.71 26.60 7.71
C ALA A 708 -13.39 27.08 8.35
N ALA A 709 -12.56 27.86 7.65
CA ALA A 709 -11.25 28.28 8.15
C ALA A 709 -10.97 29.76 7.96
N VAL A 710 -11.27 30.33 6.79
CA VAL A 710 -10.91 31.73 6.44
C VAL A 710 -11.49 32.76 7.41
N PRO A 711 -12.80 32.76 7.75
CA PRO A 711 -13.37 33.77 8.64
C PRO A 711 -12.74 33.73 10.03
N ALA A 712 -12.45 32.53 10.57
CA ALA A 712 -11.87 32.37 11.89
C ALA A 712 -10.37 32.73 11.91
N ASP A 713 -9.57 32.11 11.03
CA ASP A 713 -8.11 32.23 11.03
C ASP A 713 -7.65 33.64 10.65
N LEU A 714 -8.25 34.23 9.61
CA LEU A 714 -7.91 35.59 9.18
C LEU A 714 -8.34 36.64 10.20
N SER A 715 -9.53 36.50 10.81
CA SER A 715 -10.01 37.47 11.80
C SER A 715 -9.19 37.44 13.09
N VAL A 716 -8.77 36.25 13.55
CA VAL A 716 -7.84 36.13 14.68
C VAL A 716 -6.50 36.77 14.35
N TYR A 717 -5.96 36.52 13.15
CA TYR A 717 -4.72 37.16 12.69
C TYR A 717 -4.81 38.69 12.71
N LEU A 718 -5.89 39.27 12.16
CA LEU A 718 -6.11 40.71 12.16
C LEU A 718 -6.26 41.27 13.59
N ALA A 719 -6.96 40.56 14.47
CA ALA A 719 -7.12 40.98 15.87
C ALA A 719 -5.79 40.97 16.63
N VAL A 720 -4.96 39.94 16.41
CA VAL A 720 -3.62 39.82 16.98
C VAL A 720 -2.72 40.94 16.46
N LEU A 721 -2.72 41.20 15.15
CA LEU A 721 -1.97 42.30 14.57
C LEU A 721 -2.37 43.65 15.16
N GLU A 722 -3.67 43.90 15.34
CA GLU A 722 -4.14 45.18 15.89
C GLU A 722 -3.72 45.38 17.35
N LEU A 723 -3.84 44.33 18.18
CA LEU A 723 -3.35 44.34 19.56
C LEU A 723 -1.84 44.63 19.62
N ARG A 724 -1.08 44.03 18.70
CA ARG A 724 0.36 44.22 18.60
C ARG A 724 0.72 45.62 18.14
N ASN A 725 0.13 46.09 17.05
CA ASN A 725 0.47 47.37 16.44
C ASN A 725 0.08 48.56 17.33
N ARG A 726 -1.05 48.48 18.04
CA ARG A 726 -1.50 49.58 18.92
C ARG A 726 -0.94 49.51 20.33
N PHE A 727 -0.90 48.33 20.94
CA PHE A 727 -0.57 48.19 22.36
C PHE A 727 0.79 47.53 22.62
N SER A 728 1.46 46.98 21.59
CA SER A 728 2.72 46.21 21.73
C SER A 728 2.60 45.00 22.68
N LEU A 729 1.39 44.49 22.91
CA LEU A 729 1.10 43.40 23.85
C LEU A 729 0.83 42.06 23.14
N PRO A 730 1.16 40.90 23.75
CA PRO A 730 0.73 39.59 23.25
C PRO A 730 -0.77 39.39 23.37
N THR A 731 -1.29 38.37 22.71
CA THR A 731 -2.68 37.94 22.85
C THR A 731 -2.76 36.78 23.84
N ARG A 732 -3.60 36.94 24.87
CA ARG A 732 -3.87 35.92 25.89
C ARG A 732 -4.94 34.95 25.44
N GLU A 733 -6.03 35.46 24.87
CA GLU A 733 -7.17 34.65 24.44
C GLU A 733 -7.80 35.24 23.17
N ALA A 734 -8.21 34.37 22.25
CA ALA A 734 -9.05 34.71 21.11
C ALA A 734 -10.27 33.77 21.08
N LEU A 735 -11.47 34.35 21.11
CA LEU A 735 -12.73 33.65 20.96
C LEU A 735 -13.37 34.00 19.61
N VAL A 736 -13.70 32.99 18.82
CA VAL A 736 -14.47 33.11 17.58
C VAL A 736 -15.91 32.70 17.86
N SER A 737 -16.87 33.53 17.49
CA SER A 737 -18.31 33.28 17.58
C SER A 737 -18.94 33.37 16.20
N LEU A 738 -19.65 32.32 15.78
CA LEU A 738 -20.61 32.37 14.68
C LEU A 738 -21.93 32.93 15.25
N ASP A 739 -22.17 34.22 15.02
CA ASP A 739 -23.29 34.96 15.64
C ASP A 739 -24.60 34.74 14.91
N GLU A 740 -24.56 34.73 13.58
CA GLU A 740 -25.73 34.48 12.73
C GLU A 740 -25.31 33.63 11.53
N VAL A 741 -26.15 32.65 11.18
CA VAL A 741 -25.97 31.83 9.99
C VAL A 741 -27.32 31.42 9.42
N ARG A 742 -27.47 31.59 8.12
CA ARG A 742 -28.56 31.01 7.34
C ARG A 742 -27.95 30.29 6.16
N GLY A 743 -27.88 28.95 6.24
CA GLY A 743 -27.26 28.11 5.24
C GLY A 743 -27.83 26.68 5.24
N SER A 744 -27.56 25.94 4.17
CA SER A 744 -27.94 24.53 3.99
C SER A 744 -26.68 23.67 3.80
N PHE A 745 -26.75 22.37 4.14
CA PHE A 745 -25.63 21.44 3.92
C PHE A 745 -25.69 20.82 2.51
N SER A 746 -24.55 20.70 1.84
CA SER A 746 -24.40 19.88 0.63
C SER A 746 -24.19 18.41 0.97
N GLY A 747 -24.50 17.51 0.03
CA GLY A 747 -24.22 16.08 0.16
C GLY A 747 -22.74 15.77 0.32
N GLY A 748 -21.84 16.61 -0.23
CA GLY A 748 -20.39 16.50 -0.03
C GLY A 748 -19.94 16.84 1.39
N SER A 749 -20.53 17.87 2.01
CA SER A 749 -20.26 18.21 3.42
C SER A 749 -20.81 17.16 4.38
N LEU A 750 -22.01 16.61 4.12
CA LEU A 750 -22.56 15.50 4.91
C LEU A 750 -21.76 14.21 4.76
N SER A 751 -21.27 13.91 3.55
CA SER A 751 -20.36 12.78 3.30
C SER A 751 -19.04 12.94 4.05
N SER A 752 -18.47 14.16 4.06
CA SER A 752 -17.25 14.47 4.80
C SER A 752 -17.47 14.30 6.31
N LEU A 753 -18.59 14.80 6.85
CA LEU A 753 -18.98 14.54 8.24
C LEU A 753 -19.16 13.06 8.57
N SER A 754 -19.70 12.27 7.64
CA SER A 754 -19.90 10.82 7.84
C SER A 754 -18.61 10.00 7.76
N SER A 755 -17.54 10.56 7.17
CA SER A 755 -16.22 9.94 7.02
C SER A 755 -15.23 10.34 8.12
N LEU A 756 -15.65 11.21 9.04
CA LEU A 756 -14.93 11.50 10.27
C LEU A 756 -14.76 10.22 11.12
N GLU A 757 -13.53 9.72 11.20
CA GLU A 757 -13.15 8.84 12.30
C GLU A 757 -13.08 9.68 13.59
N PRO A 758 -13.51 9.14 14.75
CA PRO A 758 -13.26 9.81 16.02
C PRO A 758 -11.76 9.84 16.27
N VAL A 759 -11.15 11.02 16.13
CA VAL A 759 -9.73 11.25 16.38
C VAL A 759 -9.59 12.12 17.62
N ASP A 760 -8.79 11.63 18.57
CA ASP A 760 -8.40 12.35 19.78
C ASP A 760 -7.23 13.30 19.42
N MET A 761 -7.55 14.41 18.75
CA MET A 761 -6.56 15.46 18.46
C MET A 761 -6.54 16.48 19.59
N ALA A 762 -5.36 16.74 20.14
CA ALA A 762 -5.17 17.80 21.10
C ALA A 762 -5.17 19.16 20.38
N PRO A 763 -5.60 20.25 21.06
CA PRO A 763 -5.42 21.60 20.56
C PRO A 763 -3.95 21.84 20.16
N PHE A 764 -3.72 22.52 19.03
CA PHE A 764 -2.38 22.85 18.51
C PHE A 764 -1.56 21.68 17.92
N ASP A 765 -2.14 20.50 17.71
CA ASP A 765 -1.43 19.33 17.12
C ASP A 765 -0.90 19.53 15.69
N LEU A 766 -1.39 20.55 14.98
CA LEU A 766 -0.89 20.97 13.67
C LEU A 766 0.22 22.04 13.75
N SER A 767 0.58 22.51 14.94
CA SER A 767 1.63 23.51 15.15
C SER A 767 3.02 22.92 14.84
N PRO A 768 3.90 23.64 14.14
CA PRO A 768 5.31 23.25 13.99
C PRO A 768 6.09 23.26 15.32
N ILE A 769 5.57 23.95 16.35
CA ILE A 769 6.22 24.08 17.67
C ILE A 769 5.38 23.34 18.71
N PRO A 770 5.96 22.37 19.45
CA PRO A 770 5.27 21.68 20.52
C PRO A 770 5.03 22.61 21.72
N ARG A 771 3.83 22.57 22.30
CA ARG A 771 3.48 23.40 23.45
C ARG A 771 4.00 22.73 24.74
N THR A 772 4.98 23.35 25.40
CA THR A 772 5.74 22.76 26.52
C THR A 772 5.01 22.73 27.88
N ASN A 773 3.83 23.34 28.02
CA ASN A 773 3.08 23.35 29.29
C ASN A 773 1.57 23.03 29.09
N PRO A 774 1.10 21.82 29.47
CA PRO A 774 -0.30 21.40 29.32
C PRO A 774 -1.30 22.09 30.25
N GLU A 775 -0.84 22.66 31.38
CA GLU A 775 -1.71 23.25 32.41
C GLU A 775 -2.24 24.64 32.02
N ILE A 776 -1.40 25.47 31.38
CA ILE A 776 -1.75 26.82 30.90
C ILE A 776 -2.79 26.76 29.75
N ALA A 777 -2.89 25.60 29.09
CA ALA A 777 -3.80 25.36 27.97
C ALA A 777 -5.27 25.13 28.38
N LYS A 778 -5.60 25.12 29.68
CA LYS A 778 -6.96 24.77 30.15
C LYS A 778 -7.84 25.96 30.56
N GLN A 779 -7.29 27.17 30.72
CA GLN A 779 -8.08 28.32 31.19
C GLN A 779 -7.77 29.59 30.39
N GLY A 780 -8.77 30.04 29.63
CA GLY A 780 -8.86 31.42 29.12
C GLY A 780 -9.20 32.41 30.24
N VAL A 781 -9.19 33.70 29.91
CA VAL A 781 -9.61 34.81 30.77
C VAL A 781 -11.14 34.91 30.81
N LEU A 782 -11.81 34.49 29.73
CA LEU A 782 -13.27 34.47 29.65
C LEU A 782 -13.89 33.38 30.55
N PRO A 783 -15.11 33.60 31.08
CA PRO A 783 -15.73 32.69 32.05
C PRO A 783 -15.87 31.27 31.51
N ALA A 784 -15.38 30.25 32.23
CA ALA A 784 -15.46 28.84 31.84
C ALA A 784 -16.90 28.35 31.54
N PRO A 785 -17.09 27.31 30.69
CA PRO A 785 -18.43 26.79 30.43
C PRO A 785 -19.02 26.18 31.70
N ASN A 786 -20.35 26.26 31.83
CA ASN A 786 -21.06 25.62 32.93
C ASN A 786 -21.00 24.09 32.81
N VAL A 787 -21.51 23.37 33.83
CA VAL A 787 -21.55 21.89 33.85
C VAL A 787 -22.30 21.26 32.65
N PHE A 788 -23.14 22.04 31.97
CA PHE A 788 -23.87 21.62 30.77
C PHE A 788 -23.12 21.92 29.46
N GLY A 789 -21.92 22.49 29.53
CA GLY A 789 -21.09 22.87 28.38
C GLY A 789 -21.52 24.16 27.68
N VAL A 790 -22.39 24.96 28.30
CA VAL A 790 -22.86 26.25 27.77
C VAL A 790 -22.01 27.38 28.35
N HIS A 791 -21.53 28.26 27.48
CA HIS A 791 -20.83 29.49 27.86
C HIS A 791 -21.82 30.65 27.87
N ASN A 792 -21.87 31.42 28.94
CA ASN A 792 -22.66 32.66 28.98
C ASN A 792 -21.69 33.83 29.17
N ILE A 793 -21.53 34.65 28.13
CA ILE A 793 -20.67 35.85 28.18
C ILE A 793 -21.59 37.07 28.08
N HIS A 794 -21.40 38.05 28.97
CA HIS A 794 -22.32 39.18 29.14
C HIS A 794 -22.59 39.98 27.85
N ASP A 795 -21.61 40.10 26.95
CA ASP A 795 -21.67 40.86 25.69
C ASP A 795 -21.99 40.00 24.44
N MET A 796 -21.92 38.67 24.54
CA MET A 796 -22.15 37.73 23.42
C MET A 796 -23.36 36.80 23.62
N GLY A 797 -23.88 36.68 24.83
CA GLY A 797 -25.03 35.84 25.18
C GLY A 797 -24.66 34.37 25.42
N ALA A 798 -25.60 33.47 25.10
CA ALA A 798 -25.44 32.02 25.28
C ALA A 798 -24.72 31.40 24.07
N LEU A 799 -23.57 30.78 24.33
CA LEU A 799 -22.69 30.20 23.33
C LEU A 799 -22.58 28.68 23.52
N ALA A 800 -22.71 27.95 22.42
CA ALA A 800 -22.40 26.53 22.31
C ALA A 800 -21.09 26.32 21.53
N GLU A 801 -20.53 25.12 21.57
CA GLU A 801 -19.43 24.73 20.69
C GLU A 801 -19.89 24.75 19.23
N SER A 802 -19.10 25.36 18.34
CA SER A 802 -19.47 25.48 16.93
C SER A 802 -19.27 24.14 16.20
N SER A 803 -19.99 23.93 15.09
CA SER A 803 -19.77 22.77 14.22
C SER A 803 -18.40 22.78 13.51
N HIS A 804 -17.73 23.94 13.45
CA HIS A 804 -16.39 24.09 12.86
C HIS A 804 -15.28 24.13 13.91
N SER A 805 -15.61 24.00 15.19
CA SER A 805 -14.67 24.18 16.31
C SER A 805 -13.40 23.34 16.16
N LEU A 806 -13.56 22.10 15.71
CA LEU A 806 -12.46 21.15 15.50
C LEU A 806 -11.50 21.61 14.40
N ILE A 807 -12.00 22.09 13.25
CA ILE A 807 -11.16 22.58 12.15
C ILE A 807 -10.58 23.97 12.46
N GLU A 808 -11.38 24.89 13.00
CA GLU A 808 -10.93 26.24 13.36
C GLU A 808 -9.82 26.18 14.43
N THR A 809 -9.95 25.30 15.43
CA THR A 809 -8.91 25.11 16.47
C THR A 809 -7.62 24.55 15.87
N ALA A 810 -7.72 23.62 14.92
CA ALA A 810 -6.55 23.02 14.28
C ALA A 810 -5.80 24.05 13.42
N VAL A 811 -6.52 24.85 12.63
CA VAL A 811 -5.95 25.86 11.73
C VAL A 811 -5.37 27.04 12.51
N VAL A 812 -6.13 27.62 13.43
CA VAL A 812 -5.65 28.75 14.25
C VAL A 812 -4.49 28.31 15.15
N GLY A 813 -4.53 27.08 15.66
CA GLY A 813 -3.42 26.49 16.40
C GLY A 813 -2.15 26.33 15.56
N ARG A 814 -2.28 25.97 14.28
CA ARG A 814 -1.15 25.97 13.35
C ARG A 814 -0.64 27.39 13.08
N SER A 815 -1.53 28.36 12.83
CA SER A 815 -1.15 29.77 12.64
C SER A 815 -0.36 30.30 13.84
N TRP A 816 -0.81 30.02 15.07
CA TRP A 816 -0.06 30.36 16.28
C TRP A 816 1.39 29.85 16.25
N GLY A 817 1.59 28.60 15.84
CA GLY A 817 2.92 27.98 15.76
C GLY A 817 3.78 28.50 14.60
N LEU A 818 3.18 28.77 13.44
CA LEU A 818 3.87 29.34 12.27
C LEU A 818 4.41 30.75 12.55
N TYR A 819 3.70 31.53 13.36
CA TYR A 819 4.14 32.84 13.82
C TYR A 819 4.93 32.80 15.14
N GLY A 820 5.00 31.67 15.85
CA GLY A 820 5.45 31.58 17.25
C GLY A 820 6.93 31.25 17.48
N GLY A 821 7.72 31.03 16.45
CA GLY A 821 9.10 30.54 16.59
C GLY A 821 10.13 31.63 16.86
N GLU A 822 11.07 31.36 17.79
CA GLU A 822 12.35 32.07 17.90
C GLU A 822 13.40 31.54 16.87
N GLY A 823 12.99 30.62 15.97
CA GLY A 823 13.83 30.04 14.92
C GLY A 823 13.80 30.82 13.59
N PRO A 824 14.75 30.55 12.67
CA PRO A 824 14.85 31.21 11.37
C PRO A 824 13.62 31.04 10.47
N ASP A 825 12.80 30.02 10.74
CA ASP A 825 11.63 29.63 9.92
C ASP A 825 10.30 30.23 10.39
N SER A 826 10.32 31.14 11.38
CA SER A 826 9.11 31.80 11.89
C SER A 826 8.66 32.93 10.98
N LEU A 827 7.34 33.05 10.77
CA LEU A 827 6.75 34.17 10.04
C LEU A 827 6.88 35.52 10.78
N SER A 828 7.10 35.48 12.10
CA SER A 828 7.41 36.64 12.95
C SER A 828 8.13 36.21 14.23
N PRO A 829 9.21 36.89 14.68
CA PRO A 829 9.91 36.53 15.92
C PRO A 829 9.08 36.78 17.21
N GLN A 830 7.90 37.40 17.12
CA GLN A 830 7.12 37.83 18.30
C GLN A 830 5.80 37.05 18.52
N GLY A 831 5.29 36.36 17.49
CA GLY A 831 4.11 35.50 17.52
C GLY A 831 2.82 36.06 18.15
N TYR A 832 1.83 35.17 18.29
CA TYR A 832 0.53 35.51 18.90
C TYR A 832 0.69 35.70 20.42
N GLY A 833 1.53 34.88 21.06
CA GLY A 833 1.86 34.96 22.50
C GLY A 833 2.06 33.59 23.13
N LYS A 834 2.95 33.48 24.13
CA LYS A 834 3.25 32.20 24.81
C LYS A 834 2.03 31.62 25.56
N ASN A 835 1.13 32.49 26.00
CA ASN A 835 -0.05 32.17 26.79
C ASN A 835 -1.35 32.09 25.97
N PHE A 836 -1.28 32.09 24.63
CA PHE A 836 -2.44 32.17 23.73
C PHE A 836 -3.42 31.00 23.88
N PHE A 837 -4.68 31.30 24.15
CA PHE A 837 -5.79 30.35 24.19
C PHE A 837 -6.80 30.65 23.08
N PHE A 838 -7.30 29.62 22.42
CA PHE A 838 -8.26 29.76 21.33
C PHE A 838 -9.53 28.98 21.65
N SER A 839 -10.69 29.58 21.40
CA SER A 839 -11.97 28.86 21.44
C SER A 839 -12.89 29.28 20.30
N SER A 840 -13.62 28.29 19.75
CA SER A 840 -14.59 28.50 18.69
C SER A 840 -16.00 28.12 19.15
N ARG A 841 -16.94 29.03 18.95
CA ARG A 841 -18.28 29.02 19.51
C ARG A 841 -19.33 29.43 18.48
N MET A 842 -20.58 29.12 18.78
CA MET A 842 -21.75 29.56 18.02
C MET A 842 -22.79 30.13 18.97
N LYS A 843 -23.38 31.26 18.59
CA LYS A 843 -24.42 31.93 19.36
C LYS A 843 -25.75 31.20 19.23
N CYS A 844 -26.44 31.06 20.35
CA CYS A 844 -27.76 30.46 20.43
C CYS A 844 -28.73 31.45 21.10
N SER A 845 -30.03 31.29 20.84
CA SER A 845 -31.05 32.24 21.35
C SER A 845 -31.14 32.24 22.87
N ASN A 846 -30.85 31.12 23.53
CA ASN A 846 -30.79 30.99 24.99
C ASN A 846 -29.95 29.76 25.43
N SER A 847 -29.64 29.64 26.73
CA SER A 847 -28.81 28.54 27.23
C SER A 847 -29.42 27.14 27.02
N LEU A 848 -30.76 27.02 26.98
CA LEU A 848 -31.43 25.74 26.70
C LEU A 848 -31.21 25.30 25.25
N SER A 849 -31.34 26.22 24.30
CA SER A 849 -31.07 25.98 22.88
C SER A 849 -29.60 25.64 22.63
N ALA A 850 -28.67 26.29 23.33
CA ALA A 850 -27.24 25.97 23.30
C ALA A 850 -26.97 24.53 23.79
N TRP A 851 -27.58 24.13 24.91
CA TRP A 851 -27.47 22.78 25.44
C TRP A 851 -28.10 21.73 24.51
N ALA A 852 -29.28 22.02 23.96
CA ALA A 852 -29.99 21.14 23.04
C ALA A 852 -29.20 20.93 21.74
N PHE A 853 -28.63 22.00 21.17
CA PHE A 853 -27.79 21.94 19.98
C PHE A 853 -26.52 21.11 20.22
N ARG A 854 -25.84 21.33 21.35
CA ARG A 854 -24.65 20.54 21.73
C ARG A 854 -25.00 19.05 21.88
N THR A 855 -26.08 18.76 22.61
CA THR A 855 -26.51 17.39 22.90
C THR A 855 -26.96 16.68 21.61
N SER A 856 -27.66 17.37 20.73
CA SER A 856 -28.08 16.83 19.43
C SER A 856 -26.88 16.58 18.51
N LEU A 857 -25.93 17.51 18.41
CA LEU A 857 -24.69 17.32 17.63
C LEU A 857 -23.89 16.11 18.11
N THR A 858 -23.77 15.94 19.43
CA THR A 858 -23.05 14.82 20.06
C THR A 858 -23.77 13.48 19.86
N LEU A 859 -25.09 13.44 20.00
CA LEU A 859 -25.89 12.24 19.79
C LEU A 859 -25.93 11.85 18.30
N PHE A 860 -26.16 12.81 17.42
CA PHE A 860 -26.23 12.61 15.97
C PHE A 860 -24.89 12.10 15.42
N GLY A 861 -23.76 12.68 15.87
CA GLY A 861 -22.42 12.22 15.51
C GLY A 861 -22.13 10.78 15.97
N ASN A 862 -22.52 10.41 17.20
CA ASN A 862 -22.29 9.07 17.73
C ASN A 862 -23.20 7.99 17.11
N VAL A 863 -24.43 8.32 16.77
CA VAL A 863 -25.42 7.36 16.24
C VAL A 863 -25.17 7.07 14.76
N ILE A 864 -24.80 8.08 13.95
CA ILE A 864 -24.55 7.91 12.51
C ILE A 864 -23.22 7.22 12.25
N THR A 865 -22.20 7.46 13.06
CA THR A 865 -20.91 6.80 12.91
C THR A 865 -20.94 5.32 13.32
N LYS A 866 -21.81 4.95 14.27
CA LYS A 866 -21.84 3.60 14.87
C LYS A 866 -22.95 2.67 14.37
N ILE A 867 -23.98 3.18 13.67
CA ILE A 867 -25.11 2.37 13.18
C ILE A 867 -25.09 2.29 11.63
N PRO A 868 -24.55 1.20 11.05
CA PRO A 868 -24.40 1.03 9.60
C PRO A 868 -25.66 1.23 8.74
N PRO A 869 -26.86 0.74 9.12
CA PRO A 869 -28.06 0.94 8.30
C PRO A 869 -28.52 2.40 8.25
N LEU A 870 -28.33 3.18 9.33
CA LEU A 870 -28.69 4.59 9.38
C LEU A 870 -27.73 5.45 8.55
N ARG A 871 -26.43 5.13 8.61
CA ARG A 871 -25.40 5.72 7.74
C ARG A 871 -25.70 5.49 6.27
N TYR A 872 -26.06 4.25 5.90
CA TYR A 872 -26.44 3.89 4.53
C TYR A 872 -27.67 4.68 4.05
N LEU A 873 -28.71 4.80 4.89
CA LEU A 873 -29.92 5.55 4.56
C LEU A 873 -29.62 7.04 4.30
N LEU A 874 -28.79 7.67 5.14
CA LEU A 874 -28.40 9.07 5.01
C LEU A 874 -27.59 9.34 3.74
N THR A 875 -26.61 8.49 3.41
CA THR A 875 -25.81 8.63 2.18
C THR A 875 -26.64 8.46 0.90
N ARG A 876 -27.78 7.77 0.98
CA ARG A 876 -28.73 7.62 -0.15
C ARG A 876 -29.68 8.80 -0.27
N MET A 877 -30.06 9.43 0.85
CA MET A 877 -30.92 10.62 0.85
C MET A 877 -30.19 11.86 0.34
N PHE A 878 -28.86 11.94 0.51
CA PHE A 878 -28.04 13.07 0.05
C PHE A 878 -26.81 12.58 -0.73
N PRO A 879 -26.92 12.33 -2.05
CA PRO A 879 -25.81 11.86 -2.87
C PRO A 879 -24.63 12.85 -2.89
N PRO A 880 -23.38 12.37 -2.99
CA PRO A 880 -22.24 13.24 -3.29
C PRO A 880 -22.49 14.03 -4.59
N ARG A 881 -22.08 15.31 -4.63
CA ARG A 881 -22.25 16.27 -5.76
C ARG A 881 -23.62 16.96 -5.87
N THR A 882 -24.55 16.73 -4.94
CA THR A 882 -25.76 17.55 -4.84
C THR A 882 -25.60 18.61 -3.76
N GLY A 883 -25.98 19.84 -4.08
CA GLY A 883 -26.05 20.96 -3.13
C GLY A 883 -27.39 21.68 -3.27
N PRO A 884 -27.70 22.63 -2.37
CA PRO A 884 -28.96 23.37 -2.41
C PRO A 884 -29.16 24.08 -3.76
N SER A 885 -30.41 24.16 -4.23
CA SER A 885 -30.76 24.85 -5.48
C SER A 885 -30.46 26.34 -5.41
N GLU A 886 -30.44 27.03 -6.54
CA GLU A 886 -30.19 28.48 -6.58
C GLU A 886 -31.27 29.28 -5.83
N GLU A 887 -32.55 28.89 -5.93
CA GLU A 887 -33.61 29.53 -5.15
C GLU A 887 -33.45 29.29 -3.65
N ALA A 888 -33.03 28.09 -3.24
CA ALA A 888 -32.81 27.76 -1.83
C ALA A 888 -31.67 28.56 -1.21
N ARG A 889 -30.74 29.09 -2.02
CA ARG A 889 -29.59 29.91 -1.58
C ARG A 889 -29.90 31.39 -1.45
N LYS A 890 -31.02 31.87 -2.02
CA LYS A 890 -31.38 33.29 -1.97
C LYS A 890 -31.62 33.74 -0.53
N GLY A 891 -30.92 34.79 -0.11
CA GLY A 891 -31.01 35.34 1.25
C GLY A 891 -30.26 34.56 2.31
N HIS A 892 -29.34 33.66 1.93
CA HIS A 892 -28.34 33.10 2.85
C HIS A 892 -27.29 34.14 3.23
N TYR A 893 -26.78 34.04 4.45
CA TYR A 893 -25.76 34.94 4.99
C TYR A 893 -25.07 34.29 6.19
N PHE A 894 -23.89 34.79 6.56
CA PHE A 894 -23.26 34.46 7.83
C PHE A 894 -22.49 35.65 8.42
N LYS A 895 -22.40 35.69 9.75
CA LYS A 895 -21.68 36.71 10.51
C LYS A 895 -20.83 36.08 11.59
N TYR A 896 -19.53 36.33 11.52
CA TYR A 896 -18.55 35.94 12.53
C TYR A 896 -18.15 37.16 13.36
N ARG A 897 -17.96 36.93 14.65
CA ARG A 897 -17.46 37.89 15.62
C ARG A 897 -16.28 37.28 16.35
N VAL A 898 -15.12 37.92 16.29
CA VAL A 898 -13.90 37.49 16.98
C VAL A 898 -13.56 38.49 18.07
N VAL A 899 -13.26 38.01 19.26
CA VAL A 899 -12.82 38.83 20.39
C VAL A 899 -11.44 38.36 20.81
N ALA A 900 -10.43 39.22 20.70
CA ALA A 900 -9.07 38.97 21.17
C ALA A 900 -8.75 39.86 22.38
N ILE A 901 -8.12 39.29 23.39
CA ILE A 901 -7.76 39.95 24.66
C ILE A 901 -6.23 39.95 24.80
N ALA A 902 -5.65 41.10 25.16
CA ALA A 902 -4.22 41.23 25.41
C ALA A 902 -3.74 40.43 26.65
N ASP A 903 -2.48 40.00 26.65
CA ASP A 903 -1.76 39.39 27.78
C ASP A 903 -1.09 40.49 28.61
N GLU A 904 -1.88 41.13 29.48
CA GLU A 904 -1.44 42.20 30.38
C GLU A 904 -1.36 41.70 31.84
N LYS A 905 -0.44 42.28 32.64
CA LYS A 905 -0.29 41.95 34.07
C LYS A 905 -1.48 42.47 34.88
N GLU A 906 -1.83 41.75 35.95
CA GLU A 906 -3.10 41.80 36.73
C GLU A 906 -3.63 43.17 37.23
N ASP A 907 -2.96 44.30 36.99
CA ASP A 907 -3.31 45.62 37.54
C ASP A 907 -4.06 46.57 36.57
N LYS A 908 -4.36 46.16 35.32
CA LYS A 908 -5.08 46.98 34.32
C LYS A 908 -6.15 46.18 33.53
N PRO A 909 -7.22 46.83 33.06
CA PRO A 909 -8.17 46.19 32.14
C PRO A 909 -7.46 45.91 30.81
N ALA A 910 -7.25 44.62 30.51
CA ALA A 910 -6.56 44.20 29.30
C ALA A 910 -7.27 44.72 28.03
N PRO A 911 -6.54 45.38 27.10
CA PRO A 911 -7.10 45.81 25.82
C PRO A 911 -7.82 44.69 25.07
N ARG A 912 -8.96 45.03 24.47
CA ARG A 912 -9.81 44.10 23.73
C ARG A 912 -9.99 44.57 22.29
N VAL A 913 -9.78 43.67 21.33
CA VAL A 913 -10.04 43.91 19.91
C VAL A 913 -11.14 42.98 19.44
N GLU A 914 -12.13 43.55 18.76
CA GLU A 914 -13.24 42.86 18.15
C GLU A 914 -13.09 42.92 16.62
N VAL A 915 -13.20 41.77 15.95
CA VAL A 915 -13.27 41.71 14.47
C VAL A 915 -14.61 41.15 14.06
N LYS A 916 -15.35 41.90 13.26
CA LYS A 916 -16.61 41.47 12.63
C LYS A 916 -16.33 41.08 11.19
N PHE A 917 -16.74 39.88 10.81
CA PHE A 917 -16.60 39.33 9.47
C PHE A 917 -17.99 38.93 8.96
N GLU A 918 -18.49 39.64 7.95
CA GLU A 918 -19.85 39.46 7.45
C GLU A 918 -19.84 39.18 5.95
N TYR A 919 -20.68 38.23 5.53
CA TYR A 919 -20.92 37.93 4.13
C TYR A 919 -22.42 37.75 3.88
N ASP A 920 -22.95 38.58 2.99
CA ASP A 920 -24.35 38.60 2.57
C ASP A 920 -24.57 37.64 1.39
N GLY A 921 -24.19 36.36 1.57
CA GLY A 921 -24.34 35.32 0.56
C GLY A 921 -24.19 33.89 1.10
N ASP A 922 -24.36 32.91 0.22
CA ASP A 922 -24.30 31.50 0.58
C ASP A 922 -22.87 31.05 0.94
N PRO A 923 -22.67 30.27 2.03
CA PRO A 923 -21.35 29.79 2.44
C PRO A 923 -20.54 29.02 1.38
N TYR A 924 -21.18 28.30 0.45
CA TYR A 924 -20.46 27.61 -0.63
C TYR A 924 -19.99 28.58 -1.70
N VAL A 925 -20.74 29.65 -1.96
CA VAL A 925 -20.31 30.74 -2.84
C VAL A 925 -19.11 31.45 -2.21
N PHE A 926 -19.18 31.78 -0.91
CA PHE A 926 -18.04 32.32 -0.18
C PHE A 926 -16.79 31.43 -0.30
N THR A 927 -16.95 30.11 -0.24
CA THR A 927 -15.82 29.18 -0.41
C THR A 927 -15.19 29.33 -1.80
N GLY A 928 -15.97 29.47 -2.87
CA GLY A 928 -15.45 29.75 -4.21
C GLY A 928 -14.73 31.10 -4.31
N VAL A 929 -15.27 32.15 -3.66
CA VAL A 929 -14.64 33.47 -3.57
C VAL A 929 -13.30 33.38 -2.84
N ALA A 930 -13.28 32.80 -1.63
CA ALA A 930 -12.09 32.71 -0.80
C ALA A 930 -10.95 31.92 -1.47
N LEU A 931 -11.26 30.82 -2.15
CA LEU A 931 -10.28 30.04 -2.92
C LEU A 931 -9.66 30.85 -4.06
N THR A 932 -10.50 31.58 -4.80
CA THR A 932 -10.06 32.41 -5.93
C THR A 932 -9.17 33.55 -5.45
N GLU A 933 -9.63 34.29 -4.44
CA GLU A 933 -8.90 35.41 -3.87
C GLU A 933 -7.59 34.98 -3.21
N ALA A 934 -7.54 33.79 -2.60
CA ALA A 934 -6.32 33.21 -2.07
C ALA A 934 -5.32 32.88 -3.19
N ALA A 935 -5.77 32.27 -4.28
CA ALA A 935 -4.91 31.96 -5.43
C ALA A 935 -4.34 33.22 -6.09
N VAL A 936 -5.15 34.26 -6.28
CA VAL A 936 -4.65 35.54 -6.82
C VAL A 936 -3.67 36.20 -5.85
N THR A 937 -3.91 36.11 -4.53
CA THR A 937 -2.98 36.63 -3.53
C THR A 937 -1.62 35.91 -3.57
N LEU A 938 -1.61 34.60 -3.85
CA LEU A 938 -0.39 33.83 -4.04
C LEU A 938 0.36 34.29 -5.31
N LEU A 939 -0.33 34.48 -6.43
CA LEU A 939 0.27 35.01 -7.66
C LEU A 939 0.91 36.39 -7.49
N GLN A 940 0.29 37.28 -6.73
CA GLN A 940 0.75 38.66 -6.56
C GLN A 940 2.02 38.79 -5.70
N GLY A 941 2.38 37.77 -4.93
CA GLY A 941 3.58 37.81 -4.11
C GLY A 941 3.54 38.74 -2.89
N GLY A 942 4.60 38.72 -2.10
CA GLY A 942 4.83 39.67 -1.01
C GLY A 942 3.96 39.47 0.23
N THR A 943 3.46 38.25 0.45
CA THR A 943 2.78 37.85 1.68
C THR A 943 3.73 37.11 2.63
N PRO A 944 3.39 36.96 3.93
CA PRO A 944 4.16 36.10 4.84
C PRO A 944 4.40 34.69 4.29
N ALA A 945 3.43 34.12 3.57
CA ALA A 945 3.54 32.82 2.90
C ALA A 945 4.75 32.71 1.95
N HIS A 946 5.09 33.80 1.25
CA HIS A 946 6.22 33.83 0.33
C HIS A 946 7.59 33.82 1.01
N ARG A 947 7.67 34.21 2.29
CA ARG A 947 8.93 34.25 3.04
C ARG A 947 9.35 32.87 3.52
N ARG A 948 8.39 32.03 3.91
CA ARG A 948 8.63 30.70 4.48
C ARG A 948 8.49 29.57 3.45
N GLY A 949 7.48 29.63 2.58
CA GLY A 949 7.05 28.45 1.83
C GLY A 949 6.49 27.34 2.74
N GLY A 950 6.22 26.18 2.16
CA GLY A 950 5.70 25.02 2.88
C GLY A 950 4.17 24.93 2.91
N ILE A 951 3.67 24.15 3.85
CA ILE A 951 2.24 24.00 4.13
C ILE A 951 1.84 25.06 5.16
N LEU A 952 0.87 25.89 4.81
CA LEU A 952 0.54 27.14 5.49
C LEU A 952 -0.96 27.22 5.81
N THR A 953 -1.36 28.34 6.40
CA THR A 953 -2.74 28.66 6.76
C THR A 953 -3.21 29.92 6.04
N PRO A 954 -4.54 30.18 5.94
CA PRO A 954 -5.05 31.42 5.36
C PRO A 954 -4.46 32.70 5.98
N ALA A 955 -4.18 32.72 7.29
CA ALA A 955 -3.51 33.83 7.96
C ALA A 955 -2.11 34.15 7.40
N SER A 956 -1.46 33.19 6.73
CA SER A 956 -0.16 33.39 6.08
C SER A 956 -0.25 34.26 4.81
N LEU A 957 -1.46 34.45 4.25
CA LEU A 957 -1.67 35.40 3.15
C LEU A 957 -1.71 36.86 3.64
N GLY A 958 -1.93 37.08 4.94
CA GLY A 958 -1.79 38.37 5.60
C GLY A 958 -2.83 39.42 5.18
N GLU A 959 -2.48 40.69 5.36
CA GLU A 959 -3.39 41.82 5.15
C GLU A 959 -3.83 41.98 3.69
N LYS A 960 -2.95 41.65 2.72
CA LYS A 960 -3.28 41.68 1.28
C LYS A 960 -4.52 40.82 0.95
N PHE A 961 -4.63 39.65 1.58
CA PHE A 961 -5.81 38.79 1.39
C PHE A 961 -7.06 39.43 2.00
N SER A 962 -6.94 40.08 3.15
CA SER A 962 -8.06 40.80 3.75
C SER A 962 -8.55 42.00 2.91
N GLU A 963 -7.63 42.71 2.24
CA GLU A 963 -7.96 43.81 1.33
C GLU A 963 -8.68 43.31 0.08
N ARG A 964 -8.23 42.18 -0.47
CA ARG A 964 -8.87 41.53 -1.61
C ARG A 964 -10.28 41.05 -1.28
N LEU A 965 -10.48 40.42 -0.13
CA LEU A 965 -11.83 40.01 0.32
C LEU A 965 -12.78 41.21 0.51
N LYS A 966 -12.28 42.41 0.83
CA LYS A 966 -13.09 43.63 0.95
C LYS A 966 -13.46 44.27 -0.39
N GLN A 967 -12.96 43.76 -1.52
CA GLN A 967 -13.30 44.31 -2.83
C GLN A 967 -14.81 44.17 -3.11
N PRO A 968 -15.41 45.10 -3.88
CA PRO A 968 -16.84 45.06 -4.19
C PRO A 968 -17.29 43.72 -4.82
N GLU A 969 -16.42 43.09 -5.60
CA GLU A 969 -16.66 41.81 -6.28
C GLU A 969 -16.73 40.64 -5.30
N ALA A 970 -15.89 40.64 -4.26
CA ALA A 970 -15.88 39.59 -3.24
C ALA A 970 -17.00 39.78 -2.20
N GLY A 971 -17.39 41.02 -1.93
CA GLY A 971 -18.59 41.36 -1.15
C GLY A 971 -18.49 41.08 0.36
N ILE A 972 -17.28 40.93 0.91
CA ILE A 972 -17.08 40.67 2.34
C ILE A 972 -16.85 41.97 3.11
N LYS A 973 -17.51 42.11 4.25
CA LYS A 973 -17.30 43.22 5.18
C LYS A 973 -16.46 42.73 6.36
N ILE A 974 -15.25 43.29 6.52
CA ILE A 974 -14.37 43.01 7.66
C ILE A 974 -14.12 44.31 8.42
N GLN A 975 -14.57 44.39 9.67
CA GLN A 975 -14.40 45.56 10.54
C GLN A 975 -13.58 45.17 11.77
N VAL A 976 -12.52 45.93 12.05
CA VAL A 976 -11.69 45.76 13.25
C VAL A 976 -12.01 46.93 14.19
N VAL A 977 -12.46 46.63 15.41
CA VAL A 977 -12.91 47.59 16.42
C VAL A 977 -12.13 47.37 17.70
N VAL A 978 -11.50 48.42 18.23
CA VAL A 978 -10.81 48.37 19.52
C VAL A 978 -11.79 48.79 20.61
N GLN A 979 -12.08 47.89 21.56
CA GLN A 979 -12.93 48.19 22.71
C GLN A 979 -12.07 48.78 23.84
N GLY A 980 -12.35 50.02 24.23
CA GLY A 980 -11.64 50.72 25.32
C GLY A 980 -11.21 52.17 25.04
N ASP A 981 -11.39 52.68 23.81
CA ASP A 981 -10.99 54.06 23.44
C ASP A 981 -12.05 55.15 23.75
N GLU A 982 -13.21 54.80 24.31
CA GLU A 982 -14.26 55.78 24.69
C GLU A 982 -13.93 56.62 25.94
N LEU A 983 -12.71 56.51 26.49
CA LEU A 983 -12.21 57.36 27.58
C LEU A 983 -11.17 58.40 27.13
N SER A 984 -10.93 58.57 25.82
CA SER A 984 -9.97 59.57 25.31
C SER A 984 -10.47 60.44 24.13
N ARG A 985 -11.79 60.67 24.03
CA ARG A 985 -12.36 61.78 23.26
C ARG A 985 -13.19 62.71 24.12
#